data_AF-A0A966F1K3-F1
#
_entry.id   AF-A0A966F1K3-F1
#
_cell.length_a   1.000
_cell.length_b   1.000
_cell.length_c   1.000
_cell.angle_alpha   90.00
_cell.angle_beta   90.00
_cell.angle_gamma   90.00
#
_symmetry.space_group_name_H-M   'P 1'
#
loop_
_entity.id
_entity.type
_entity.pdbx_description
1 polymer ?
#
loop_
_entity_poly.entity_id
_entity_poly.type
_entity_poly.pdbx_seq_one_letter_code
_entity_poly.pdbx_strand_id
1 'polypeptide(L)'
;MGFWLADKRTGQQSSFIQRFDPRFWTINFPRPMMASVVTTAADALRVDAVFYNSDELAGLIWDSEDALDHPLLAYETERDYSRLKWEFRWRSWGIMPLDAINGPTLTIEGRDAVGDPKSWYVRLWNYASGTPTDAQISIEFSKVEGGFLLPGEADPVFPEDIDRLFISIIPPAYDELGTRYATPKIGWVEMSAIKADGQGAVLEIGDVMLPENGCSMATAYDDSFNQTPERLLRAIRALGYRGSINHYLGMSHYFRLETVGDGLYVSLSAPQEGEEFAAINQPTAVWHRDWINRAEAIGFSVILSLSYELFDAHCWNDWKQRAENGDPALTGWEPPSTLLSPANDNAMTYLQAVARAFVAIARDAGAAIRFQVGEPWWWIMPDKRICLYDAAADAAFGVNSVSIASIDGPKTAAQEALLDQAGALLAQSTADLLDAVRTEAASTPVETLLLAYLPTILDEQAPEAKRANLPMGWASPAFDVLQLEDYDWVIAGNRAATSSGIQLTAQRLGYPVEQQHYFAGFVLTAVDRYIWANMAQAIADARERGTAEIHIWALPQVARDGFTYFQEEEADVNAFDDVLFPLAIGQGASVSPGFSTNIVTTISGHEKRNSDWADARMEFDVGPGIRSEAELRDLIAFFRARRGAAKAFRFRDPYDHSSREMVGEPTPVDQFLGTGDGQRTDFPLVKSYGDPATEPQQRLITRPDPDSLQVAVDGQLVGDWSLGPAGMVSFDSPPPDDSAISAGFLFDVPVRFASDQLTVSHATFLAGDIPEVLLVEVREPS
;
A
#
# COMPACT_ATOMS: atom_id res chain seq x y z
N MET A 1 -18.25 -0.65 -1.16
CA MET A 1 -16.83 -1.04 -1.12
C MET A 1 -15.99 0.13 -1.59
N GLY A 2 -15.14 0.70 -0.72
CA GLY A 2 -14.31 1.86 -1.02
C GLY A 2 -12.98 1.55 -1.76
N PHE A 3 -12.80 0.35 -2.31
CA PHE A 3 -11.60 0.01 -3.09
C PHE A 3 -11.85 -1.13 -4.09
N TRP A 4 -10.92 -1.28 -5.04
CA TRP A 4 -10.84 -2.35 -6.03
C TRP A 4 -9.40 -2.88 -6.12
N LEU A 5 -9.23 -4.20 -6.28
CA LEU A 5 -7.94 -4.81 -6.64
C LEU A 5 -7.96 -5.14 -8.14
N ALA A 6 -7.34 -4.28 -8.94
CA ALA A 6 -7.30 -4.40 -10.39
C ALA A 6 -6.27 -5.45 -10.81
N ASP A 7 -6.71 -6.48 -11.53
CA ASP A 7 -5.82 -7.48 -12.14
C ASP A 7 -5.38 -7.09 -13.56
N LYS A 8 -6.20 -6.28 -14.25
CA LYS A 8 -5.93 -5.75 -15.59
C LYS A 8 -6.88 -4.59 -15.92
N ARG A 9 -6.62 -3.92 -17.04
CA ARG A 9 -7.60 -3.02 -17.67
C ARG A 9 -8.77 -3.82 -18.27
N THR A 10 -9.99 -3.34 -18.03
CA THR A 10 -11.27 -3.91 -18.50
C THR A 10 -12.13 -2.86 -19.22
N GLY A 11 -11.49 -1.88 -19.84
CA GLY A 11 -12.15 -0.78 -20.57
C GLY A 11 -11.79 0.63 -20.08
N GLN A 12 -10.89 0.73 -19.09
CA GLN A 12 -10.33 2.02 -18.67
C GLN A 12 -9.49 2.64 -19.81
N GLN A 13 -9.31 3.96 -19.74
CA GLN A 13 -8.61 4.73 -20.76
C GLN A 13 -7.18 4.25 -20.99
N SER A 14 -6.77 4.25 -22.25
CA SER A 14 -5.43 3.95 -22.70
C SER A 14 -4.92 5.02 -23.65
N SER A 15 -3.60 5.05 -23.80
CA SER A 15 -2.87 5.91 -24.71
C SER A 15 -1.74 5.10 -25.35
N PHE A 16 -0.76 5.77 -25.95
CA PHE A 16 0.34 5.12 -26.63
C PHE A 16 1.68 5.77 -26.27
N ILE A 17 2.72 4.94 -26.13
CA ILE A 17 4.11 5.35 -25.96
C ILE A 17 4.96 4.81 -27.10
N GLN A 18 6.08 5.48 -27.39
CA GLN A 18 7.11 4.86 -28.21
C GLN A 18 7.79 3.76 -27.39
N ARG A 19 8.04 2.60 -27.99
CA ARG A 19 8.81 1.54 -27.35
C ARG A 19 10.22 2.05 -27.01
N PHE A 20 10.76 1.60 -25.88
CA PHE A 20 11.99 2.12 -25.27
C PHE A 20 11.85 3.52 -24.66
N ASP A 21 10.63 3.95 -24.33
CA ASP A 21 10.39 5.20 -23.60
C ASP A 21 11.28 5.28 -22.34
N PRO A 22 12.07 6.36 -22.18
CA PRO A 22 13.04 6.52 -21.11
C PRO A 22 12.51 6.24 -19.70
N ARG A 23 11.22 6.51 -19.46
CA ARG A 23 10.60 6.36 -18.13
C ARG A 23 10.62 4.93 -17.63
N PHE A 24 10.51 3.95 -18.52
CA PHE A 24 10.26 2.55 -18.15
C PHE A 24 11.51 1.68 -18.11
N TRP A 25 12.67 2.24 -18.46
CA TRP A 25 13.94 1.57 -18.23
C TRP A 25 14.23 1.43 -16.75
N THR A 26 14.80 0.28 -16.37
CA THR A 26 15.21 0.01 -14.99
C THR A 26 16.72 -0.21 -14.91
N ILE A 27 17.28 -0.14 -13.71
CA ILE A 27 18.69 -0.41 -13.43
C ILE A 27 18.79 -1.44 -12.31
N ASN A 28 19.60 -2.48 -12.50
CA ASN A 28 19.85 -3.48 -11.47
C ASN A 28 21.35 -3.76 -11.33
N PHE A 29 21.82 -4.06 -10.12
CA PHE A 29 23.23 -4.24 -9.81
C PHE A 29 23.42 -5.00 -8.49
N PRO A 30 24.53 -5.73 -8.32
CA PRO A 30 24.89 -6.31 -7.03
C PRO A 30 25.50 -5.24 -6.11
N ARG A 31 25.16 -5.25 -4.82
CA ARG A 31 25.93 -4.48 -3.82
C ARG A 31 27.34 -5.08 -3.68
N PRO A 32 28.39 -4.28 -3.42
CA PRO A 32 28.36 -2.92 -2.88
C PRO A 32 28.32 -1.80 -3.92
N MET A 33 28.41 -2.08 -5.23
CA MET A 33 28.22 -1.01 -6.23
C MET A 33 26.83 -0.40 -6.10
N MET A 34 26.72 0.86 -6.50
CA MET A 34 25.45 1.59 -6.52
C MET A 34 25.27 2.22 -7.89
N ALA A 35 24.05 2.18 -8.40
CA ALA A 35 23.68 2.91 -9.61
C ALA A 35 22.26 3.47 -9.48
N SER A 36 21.92 4.41 -10.35
CA SER A 36 20.59 5.00 -10.45
C SER A 36 20.28 5.33 -11.90
N VAL A 37 19.01 5.41 -12.25
CA VAL A 37 18.55 5.82 -13.58
C VAL A 37 17.56 6.99 -13.46
N VAL A 38 17.77 8.02 -14.27
CA VAL A 38 16.88 9.20 -14.36
C VAL A 38 16.58 9.53 -15.80
N THR A 39 15.40 10.11 -16.07
CA THR A 39 15.07 10.66 -17.39
C THR A 39 15.59 12.08 -17.49
N THR A 40 16.22 12.41 -18.63
CA THR A 40 16.81 13.75 -18.87
C THR A 40 16.10 14.50 -19.99
N ALA A 41 15.33 13.79 -20.83
CA ALA A 41 14.40 14.33 -21.81
C ALA A 41 13.33 13.27 -22.15
N ALA A 42 12.35 13.61 -22.98
CA ALA A 42 11.32 12.67 -23.43
C ALA A 42 11.90 11.48 -24.22
N ASP A 43 13.08 11.64 -24.82
CA ASP A 43 13.81 10.66 -25.62
C ASP A 43 15.23 10.39 -25.05
N ALA A 44 15.46 10.68 -23.76
CA ALA A 44 16.75 10.49 -23.13
C ALA A 44 16.69 10.08 -21.65
N LEU A 45 17.63 9.21 -21.27
CA LEU A 45 17.91 8.82 -19.89
C LEU A 45 19.41 8.87 -19.59
N ARG A 46 19.73 8.88 -18.30
CA ARG A 46 21.08 8.82 -17.77
C ARG A 46 21.15 7.81 -16.63
N VAL A 47 22.25 7.05 -16.61
CA VAL A 47 22.65 6.18 -15.51
C VAL A 47 23.93 6.73 -14.89
N ASP A 48 23.94 6.92 -13.58
CA ASP A 48 25.15 7.19 -12.80
C ASP A 48 25.48 5.96 -11.95
N ALA A 49 26.77 5.61 -11.85
CA ALA A 49 27.23 4.43 -11.13
C ALA A 49 28.52 4.70 -10.33
N VAL A 50 28.65 4.00 -9.21
CA VAL A 50 29.89 3.89 -8.43
C VAL A 50 30.25 2.43 -8.21
N PHE A 51 31.52 2.09 -8.45
CA PHE A 51 32.07 0.75 -8.39
C PHE A 51 33.17 0.67 -7.34
N TYR A 52 33.13 -0.38 -6.53
CA TYR A 52 34.12 -0.67 -5.50
C TYR A 52 35.01 -1.86 -5.87
N ASN A 53 34.59 -2.73 -6.80
CA ASN A 53 35.38 -3.85 -7.32
C ASN A 53 35.44 -3.83 -8.84
N SER A 54 36.46 -4.47 -9.42
CA SER A 54 36.66 -4.56 -10.86
C SER A 54 35.80 -5.60 -11.58
N ASP A 55 35.07 -6.47 -10.90
CA ASP A 55 34.14 -7.46 -11.49
C ASP A 55 32.68 -7.02 -11.43
N GLU A 56 32.41 -5.82 -10.92
CA GLU A 56 31.05 -5.32 -10.74
C GLU A 56 30.38 -4.95 -12.07
N LEU A 57 29.05 -5.08 -12.10
CA LEU A 57 28.26 -4.88 -13.29
C LEU A 57 26.86 -4.36 -12.93
N ALA A 58 26.48 -3.24 -13.53
CA ALA A 58 25.09 -2.78 -13.58
C ALA A 58 24.46 -3.14 -14.93
N GLY A 59 23.15 -3.38 -14.91
CA GLY A 59 22.34 -3.65 -16.08
C GLY A 59 21.25 -2.61 -16.28
N LEU A 60 21.32 -1.87 -17.38
CA LEU A 60 20.22 -1.03 -17.85
C LEU A 60 19.24 -1.91 -18.63
N ILE A 61 18.01 -2.05 -18.12
CA ILE A 61 17.08 -3.10 -18.52
C ILE A 61 15.81 -2.50 -19.14
N TRP A 62 15.37 -3.11 -20.23
CA TRP A 62 14.03 -2.93 -20.80
C TRP A 62 13.33 -4.29 -20.83
N ASP A 63 12.24 -4.42 -20.09
CA ASP A 63 11.40 -5.62 -20.08
C ASP A 63 10.27 -5.49 -21.12
N SER A 64 10.02 -6.56 -21.88
CA SER A 64 8.91 -6.62 -22.84
C SER A 64 7.54 -6.65 -22.15
N GLU A 65 7.50 -7.03 -20.87
CA GLU A 65 6.32 -7.05 -20.02
C GLU A 65 6.51 -6.07 -18.85
N ASP A 66 5.51 -5.23 -18.60
CA ASP A 66 5.52 -4.33 -17.45
C ASP A 66 4.97 -5.02 -16.20
N ALA A 67 5.87 -5.48 -15.34
CA ALA A 67 5.52 -6.11 -14.06
C ALA A 67 5.66 -5.19 -12.84
N LEU A 68 6.07 -3.93 -13.03
CA LEU A 68 6.32 -2.99 -11.92
C LEU A 68 5.21 -1.94 -11.77
N ASP A 69 4.58 -1.53 -12.88
CA ASP A 69 3.45 -0.60 -12.80
C ASP A 69 2.18 -1.31 -12.31
N HIS A 70 1.32 -0.51 -11.67
CA HIS A 70 -0.06 -0.93 -11.38
C HIS A 70 -0.75 -1.45 -12.66
N PRO A 71 -1.54 -2.53 -12.64
CA PRO A 71 -2.14 -3.12 -13.85
C PRO A 71 -2.97 -2.16 -14.72
N LEU A 72 -3.54 -1.12 -14.10
CA LEU A 72 -4.22 -0.04 -14.82
C LEU A 72 -3.31 0.91 -15.60
N LEU A 73 -2.01 0.92 -15.31
CA LEU A 73 -1.02 1.87 -15.82
C LEU A 73 0.06 1.21 -16.68
N ALA A 74 0.26 -0.10 -16.54
CA ALA A 74 1.23 -0.89 -17.28
C ALA A 74 1.13 -0.72 -18.81
N TYR A 75 2.26 -0.71 -19.52
CA TYR A 75 2.26 -0.83 -20.98
C TYR A 75 1.91 -2.26 -21.42
N GLU A 76 1.46 -2.42 -22.66
CA GLU A 76 1.12 -3.73 -23.22
C GLU A 76 2.36 -4.61 -23.38
N THR A 77 2.20 -5.92 -23.13
CA THR A 77 3.26 -6.89 -23.36
C THR A 77 3.42 -7.16 -24.86
N GLU A 78 4.57 -6.83 -25.42
CA GLU A 78 4.93 -7.12 -26.81
C GLU A 78 6.30 -7.79 -26.86
N ARG A 79 6.37 -9.04 -27.33
CA ARG A 79 7.61 -9.85 -27.34
C ARG A 79 8.22 -10.01 -28.73
N ASP A 80 7.52 -9.61 -29.78
CA ASP A 80 8.00 -9.65 -31.15
C ASP A 80 8.75 -8.35 -31.49
N TYR A 81 10.05 -8.49 -31.75
CA TYR A 81 10.95 -7.43 -32.21
C TYR A 81 11.32 -7.62 -33.69
N SER A 82 10.82 -8.65 -34.39
CA SER A 82 11.29 -9.08 -35.72
C SER A 82 11.22 -8.00 -36.81
N ARG A 83 10.33 -7.00 -36.66
CA ARG A 83 10.22 -5.86 -37.58
C ARG A 83 10.52 -4.51 -36.91
N LEU A 84 11.26 -4.54 -35.81
CA LEU A 84 11.63 -3.37 -35.03
C LEU A 84 13.03 -2.88 -35.42
N LYS A 85 13.16 -1.57 -35.57
CA LYS A 85 14.44 -0.87 -35.62
C LYS A 85 14.54 0.05 -34.41
N TRP A 86 15.65 -0.03 -33.68
CA TRP A 86 15.94 0.80 -32.52
C TRP A 86 17.21 1.60 -32.75
N GLU A 87 17.16 2.92 -32.54
CA GLU A 87 18.31 3.81 -32.67
C GLU A 87 18.39 4.73 -31.46
N PHE A 88 19.61 5.03 -31.01
CA PHE A 88 19.89 5.98 -29.94
C PHE A 88 21.34 6.44 -30.01
N ARG A 89 21.64 7.60 -29.44
CA ARG A 89 23.00 8.08 -29.21
C ARG A 89 23.45 7.62 -27.83
N TRP A 90 24.61 6.97 -27.79
CA TRP A 90 25.31 6.59 -26.57
C TRP A 90 26.39 7.61 -26.25
N ARG A 91 26.45 8.08 -24.99
CA ARG A 91 27.58 8.81 -24.43
C ARG A 91 27.98 8.21 -23.10
N SER A 92 29.28 8.13 -22.81
CA SER A 92 29.73 7.61 -21.52
C SER A 92 31.05 8.20 -21.03
N TRP A 93 31.26 8.12 -19.71
CA TRP A 93 32.50 8.50 -19.03
C TRP A 93 32.70 7.63 -17.79
N GLY A 94 33.96 7.35 -17.43
CA GLY A 94 34.28 6.62 -16.20
C GLY A 94 33.85 5.15 -16.19
N ILE A 95 33.52 4.59 -17.36
CA ILE A 95 33.18 3.18 -17.59
C ILE A 95 33.98 2.63 -18.78
N MET A 96 33.91 1.33 -19.03
CA MET A 96 34.53 0.73 -20.22
C MET A 96 33.93 1.29 -21.52
N PRO A 97 34.75 1.62 -22.54
CA PRO A 97 34.27 2.12 -23.82
C PRO A 97 33.63 1.01 -24.67
N LEU A 98 32.77 1.38 -25.62
CA LEU A 98 32.02 0.44 -26.47
C LEU A 98 32.92 -0.54 -27.23
N ASP A 99 34.08 -0.09 -27.71
CA ASP A 99 35.00 -0.89 -28.53
C ASP A 99 35.91 -1.83 -27.70
N ALA A 100 35.87 -1.77 -26.37
CA ALA A 100 36.64 -2.67 -25.53
C ALA A 100 36.16 -4.12 -25.64
N ILE A 101 37.02 -5.06 -25.23
CA ILE A 101 36.68 -6.50 -25.22
C ILE A 101 35.47 -6.76 -24.32
N ASN A 102 35.50 -6.20 -23.12
CA ASN A 102 34.39 -6.24 -22.17
C ASN A 102 33.55 -4.96 -22.24
N GLY A 103 33.49 -4.27 -23.39
CA GLY A 103 32.67 -3.06 -23.50
C GLY A 103 31.18 -3.33 -23.24
N PRO A 104 30.36 -2.28 -23.08
CA PRO A 104 28.91 -2.40 -22.96
C PRO A 104 28.32 -3.38 -23.99
N THR A 105 27.65 -4.39 -23.48
CA THR A 105 27.10 -5.51 -24.25
C THR A 105 25.60 -5.53 -24.05
N LEU A 106 24.87 -5.68 -25.15
CA LEU A 106 23.44 -5.91 -25.15
C LEU A 106 23.19 -7.41 -25.02
N THR A 107 22.80 -7.86 -23.82
CA THR A 107 22.27 -9.19 -23.60
C THR A 107 20.78 -9.19 -23.95
N ILE A 108 20.38 -10.06 -24.86
CA ILE A 108 18.98 -10.29 -25.23
C ILE A 108 18.57 -11.62 -24.62
N GLU A 109 17.52 -11.63 -23.82
CA GLU A 109 16.98 -12.85 -23.21
C GLU A 109 15.60 -13.14 -23.77
N GLY A 110 15.37 -14.38 -24.19
CA GLY A 110 14.17 -14.75 -24.92
C GLY A 110 14.04 -16.25 -25.08
N ARG A 111 13.25 -16.69 -26.05
CA ARG A 111 13.14 -18.10 -26.47
C ARG A 111 13.79 -18.22 -27.84
N ASP A 112 14.42 -19.34 -28.13
CA ASP A 112 14.83 -19.64 -29.50
C ASP A 112 13.64 -20.10 -30.37
N ALA A 113 13.91 -20.45 -31.63
CA ALA A 113 12.87 -20.86 -32.58
C ALA A 113 12.10 -22.14 -32.21
N VAL A 114 12.60 -22.94 -31.25
CA VAL A 114 11.90 -24.14 -30.75
C VAL A 114 11.19 -23.89 -29.41
N GLY A 115 11.34 -22.69 -28.85
CA GLY A 115 10.70 -22.27 -27.60
C GLY A 115 11.57 -22.46 -26.35
N ASP A 116 12.85 -22.80 -26.50
CA ASP A 116 13.76 -23.00 -25.36
C ASP A 116 14.35 -21.66 -24.89
N PRO A 117 14.45 -21.39 -23.57
CA PRO A 117 15.08 -20.17 -23.08
C PRO A 117 16.52 -20.02 -23.57
N LYS A 118 16.84 -18.86 -24.15
CA LYS A 118 18.19 -18.54 -24.67
C LYS A 118 18.55 -17.08 -24.38
N SER A 119 19.85 -16.87 -24.12
CA SER A 119 20.46 -15.54 -24.05
C SER A 119 21.44 -15.35 -25.20
N TRP A 120 21.39 -14.20 -25.87
CA TRP A 120 22.35 -13.78 -26.88
C TRP A 120 23.15 -12.58 -26.39
N TYR A 121 24.46 -12.58 -26.65
CA TYR A 121 25.37 -11.50 -26.26
C TYR A 121 25.77 -10.69 -27.49
N VAL A 122 25.23 -9.48 -27.60
CA VAL A 122 25.38 -8.60 -28.76
C VAL A 122 26.32 -7.47 -28.41
N ARG A 123 27.47 -7.42 -29.08
CA ARG A 123 28.43 -6.33 -28.91
C ARG A 123 27.92 -5.06 -29.57
N LEU A 124 27.52 -4.06 -28.78
CA LEU A 124 26.93 -2.80 -29.27
C LEU A 124 27.82 -2.08 -30.28
N TRP A 125 29.15 -2.15 -30.14
CA TRP A 125 30.09 -1.52 -31.06
C TRP A 125 29.98 -2.01 -32.52
N ASN A 126 29.54 -3.25 -32.73
CA ASN A 126 29.33 -3.78 -34.09
C ASN A 126 28.19 -3.05 -34.82
N TYR A 127 27.35 -2.32 -34.09
CA TYR A 127 26.19 -1.56 -34.57
C TYR A 127 26.35 -0.04 -34.35
N ALA A 128 27.58 0.40 -34.05
CA ALA A 128 27.89 1.77 -33.68
C ALA A 128 28.56 2.57 -34.81
N SER A 129 28.28 3.87 -34.88
CA SER A 129 28.99 4.84 -35.71
C SER A 129 29.36 6.07 -34.88
N GLY A 130 30.66 6.31 -34.68
CA GLY A 130 31.16 7.43 -33.88
C GLY A 130 32.48 7.08 -33.20
N THR A 131 32.65 7.56 -31.97
CA THR A 131 33.77 7.22 -31.10
C THR A 131 33.34 6.21 -30.03
N PRO A 132 34.27 5.49 -29.38
CA PRO A 132 33.91 4.48 -28.38
C PRO A 132 33.15 4.98 -27.15
N THR A 133 33.12 6.29 -26.92
CA THR A 133 32.41 6.94 -25.80
C THR A 133 31.35 7.95 -26.25
N ASP A 134 31.15 8.12 -27.57
CA ASP A 134 30.12 8.97 -28.17
C ASP A 134 29.79 8.43 -29.57
N ALA A 135 28.74 7.61 -29.66
CA ALA A 135 28.38 6.92 -30.90
C ALA A 135 26.86 6.88 -31.11
N GLN A 136 26.46 6.89 -32.38
CA GLN A 136 25.12 6.51 -32.79
C GLN A 136 25.04 4.99 -32.87
N ILE A 137 24.10 4.38 -32.14
CA ILE A 137 23.78 2.96 -32.22
C ILE A 137 22.54 2.79 -33.11
N SER A 138 22.54 1.78 -33.99
CA SER A 138 21.40 1.41 -34.83
C SER A 138 21.25 -0.10 -34.92
N ILE A 139 20.19 -0.63 -34.31
CA ILE A 139 19.86 -2.05 -34.23
C ILE A 139 18.61 -2.34 -35.07
N GLU A 140 18.73 -3.24 -36.04
CA GLU A 140 17.60 -3.80 -36.78
C GLU A 140 17.46 -5.27 -36.34
N PHE A 141 16.47 -5.58 -35.50
CA PHE A 141 16.40 -6.84 -34.75
C PHE A 141 16.38 -8.10 -35.63
N SER A 142 15.83 -8.03 -36.85
CA SER A 142 15.87 -9.12 -37.84
C SER A 142 17.27 -9.45 -38.40
N LYS A 143 18.27 -8.61 -38.12
CA LYS A 143 19.65 -8.74 -38.60
C LYS A 143 20.66 -8.74 -37.45
N VAL A 144 20.21 -8.83 -36.21
CA VAL A 144 21.10 -8.86 -35.05
C VAL A 144 21.76 -10.22 -34.95
N GLU A 145 23.07 -10.20 -34.77
CA GLU A 145 23.92 -11.35 -34.53
C GLU A 145 24.64 -11.12 -33.21
N GLY A 146 24.54 -12.10 -32.31
CA GLY A 146 25.42 -12.20 -31.16
C GLY A 146 26.84 -12.59 -31.59
N GLY A 147 27.78 -12.47 -30.66
CA GLY A 147 29.20 -12.80 -30.87
C GLY A 147 30.11 -11.56 -30.89
N PHE A 148 31.41 -11.78 -30.70
CA PHE A 148 32.40 -10.70 -30.60
C PHE A 148 32.97 -10.37 -31.98
N LEU A 149 33.44 -11.38 -32.73
CA LEU A 149 34.04 -11.24 -34.06
C LEU A 149 33.05 -11.62 -35.17
N LEU A 150 32.31 -10.65 -35.70
CA LEU A 150 31.41 -10.88 -36.84
C LEU A 150 32.15 -10.83 -38.19
N PRO A 151 31.79 -11.70 -39.17
CA PRO A 151 30.74 -12.72 -39.11
C PRO A 151 31.21 -14.09 -38.55
N GLY A 152 32.46 -14.21 -38.08
CA GLY A 152 33.07 -15.49 -37.71
C GLY A 152 32.43 -16.19 -36.50
N GLU A 153 31.86 -15.42 -35.58
CA GLU A 153 31.20 -15.87 -34.35
C GLU A 153 29.69 -15.57 -34.33
N ALA A 154 29.10 -15.27 -35.49
CA ALA A 154 27.71 -14.86 -35.59
C ALA A 154 26.77 -15.92 -34.97
N ASP A 155 26.03 -15.51 -33.93
CA ASP A 155 24.91 -16.26 -33.36
C ASP A 155 23.62 -15.47 -33.60
N PRO A 156 22.86 -15.76 -34.68
CA PRO A 156 21.65 -15.02 -35.02
C PRO A 156 20.64 -15.00 -33.86
N VAL A 157 20.12 -13.81 -33.57
CA VAL A 157 19.06 -13.62 -32.58
C VAL A 157 17.73 -14.10 -33.17
N PHE A 158 16.88 -14.73 -32.34
CA PHE A 158 15.49 -15.00 -32.68
C PHE A 158 14.61 -13.88 -32.08
N PRO A 159 14.23 -12.86 -32.87
CA PRO A 159 13.60 -11.65 -32.34
C PRO A 159 12.10 -11.77 -32.04
N GLU A 160 11.44 -12.87 -32.42
CA GLU A 160 9.99 -13.03 -32.29
C GLU A 160 9.50 -13.30 -30.86
N ASP A 161 10.38 -13.68 -29.93
CA ASP A 161 10.03 -13.97 -28.53
C ASP A 161 11.15 -13.54 -27.56
N ILE A 162 11.24 -12.23 -27.32
CA ILE A 162 12.21 -11.63 -26.39
C ILE A 162 11.50 -11.22 -25.09
N ASP A 163 12.03 -11.66 -23.96
CA ASP A 163 11.60 -11.24 -22.62
C ASP A 163 12.12 -9.86 -22.26
N ARG A 164 13.43 -9.64 -22.42
CA ARG A 164 14.08 -8.40 -22.00
C ARG A 164 15.37 -8.13 -22.73
N LEU A 165 15.72 -6.84 -22.73
CA LEU A 165 17.01 -6.31 -23.16
C LEU A 165 17.79 -5.85 -21.93
N PHE A 166 19.09 -6.11 -21.91
CA PHE A 166 19.98 -5.76 -20.82
C PHE A 166 21.26 -5.18 -21.39
N ILE A 167 21.58 -3.91 -21.10
CA ILE A 167 22.86 -3.29 -21.49
C ILE A 167 23.78 -3.25 -20.27
N SER A 168 24.94 -3.91 -20.38
CA SER A 168 25.93 -3.91 -19.31
C SER A 168 26.65 -2.56 -19.17
N ILE A 169 26.85 -2.16 -17.92
CA ILE A 169 27.60 -0.98 -17.51
C ILE A 169 28.63 -1.46 -16.49
N ILE A 170 29.91 -1.44 -16.87
CA ILE A 170 30.99 -2.04 -16.08
C ILE A 170 32.12 -1.03 -15.81
N PRO A 171 32.88 -1.21 -14.70
CA PRO A 171 33.93 -0.29 -14.32
C PRO A 171 35.11 -0.30 -15.29
N PRO A 172 35.93 0.76 -15.29
CA PRO A 172 37.17 0.78 -16.06
C PRO A 172 38.12 -0.31 -15.57
N ALA A 173 38.81 -0.98 -16.51
CA ALA A 173 39.72 -2.09 -16.21
C ALA A 173 39.04 -3.29 -15.53
N TYR A 174 37.82 -3.63 -15.95
CA TYR A 174 37.13 -4.85 -15.52
C TYR A 174 37.98 -6.10 -15.75
N ASP A 175 38.06 -6.99 -14.74
CA ASP A 175 39.01 -8.12 -14.74
C ASP A 175 38.45 -9.49 -14.33
N GLU A 176 37.13 -9.68 -14.14
CA GLU A 176 36.48 -10.93 -13.64
C GLU A 176 36.98 -11.44 -12.27
N LEU A 177 38.04 -10.85 -11.71
CA LEU A 177 38.71 -11.32 -10.49
C LEU A 177 38.20 -10.61 -9.22
N GLY A 178 37.51 -9.49 -9.38
CA GLY A 178 36.91 -8.74 -8.27
C GLY A 178 37.93 -8.04 -7.39
N THR A 179 38.94 -7.44 -8.02
CA THR A 179 39.94 -6.64 -7.32
C THR A 179 39.29 -5.39 -6.70
N ARG A 180 39.36 -5.27 -5.37
CA ARG A 180 38.94 -4.07 -4.62
C ARG A 180 39.73 -2.86 -5.07
N TYR A 181 39.05 -1.79 -5.45
CA TYR A 181 39.72 -0.52 -5.75
C TYR A 181 40.20 0.18 -4.47
N ALA A 182 41.40 0.76 -4.53
CA ALA A 182 41.90 1.66 -3.49
C ALA A 182 41.03 2.92 -3.34
N THR A 183 40.38 3.32 -4.44
CA THR A 183 39.48 4.46 -4.53
C THR A 183 38.34 4.08 -5.48
N PRO A 184 37.07 4.14 -5.04
CA PRO A 184 35.92 3.75 -5.84
C PRO A 184 35.90 4.46 -7.20
N LYS A 185 35.44 3.77 -8.25
CA LYS A 185 35.34 4.33 -9.60
C LYS A 185 33.95 4.86 -9.83
N ILE A 186 33.84 6.08 -10.35
CA ILE A 186 32.57 6.71 -10.68
C ILE A 186 32.47 6.81 -12.19
N GLY A 187 31.28 6.58 -12.73
CA GLY A 187 31.02 6.67 -14.14
C GLY A 187 29.56 6.95 -14.44
N TRP A 188 29.28 7.31 -15.68
CA TRP A 188 27.92 7.50 -16.16
C TRP A 188 27.77 7.09 -17.62
N VAL A 189 26.53 6.75 -17.96
CA VAL A 189 26.04 6.47 -19.31
C VAL A 189 24.86 7.37 -19.59
N GLU A 190 24.80 7.93 -20.79
CA GLU A 190 23.61 8.60 -21.29
C GLU A 190 23.17 7.93 -22.60
N MET A 191 21.88 7.63 -22.67
CA MET A 191 21.21 7.18 -23.87
C MET A 191 20.21 8.24 -24.27
N SER A 192 20.43 8.90 -25.42
CA SER A 192 19.60 10.02 -25.90
C SER A 192 19.18 9.84 -27.34
N ALA A 193 18.25 10.67 -27.82
CA ALA A 193 17.66 10.54 -29.16
C ALA A 193 17.13 9.12 -29.41
N ILE A 194 16.53 8.52 -28.37
CA ILE A 194 15.96 7.17 -28.43
C ILE A 194 14.78 7.20 -29.38
N LYS A 195 14.80 6.30 -30.37
CA LYS A 195 13.69 6.11 -31.29
C LYS A 195 13.52 4.66 -31.69
N ALA A 196 12.28 4.28 -31.87
CA ALA A 196 11.86 3.01 -32.43
C ALA A 196 11.02 3.25 -33.70
N ASP A 197 11.27 2.46 -34.74
CA ASP A 197 10.53 2.45 -36.01
C ASP A 197 10.13 1.01 -36.37
N GLY A 198 9.00 0.84 -37.07
CA GLY A 198 8.52 -0.47 -37.53
C GLY A 198 7.32 -1.03 -36.76
N GLN A 199 7.06 -2.34 -36.90
CA GLN A 199 5.96 -2.99 -36.15
C GLN A 199 6.41 -3.18 -34.69
N GLY A 200 5.50 -2.94 -33.74
CA GLY A 200 5.82 -2.98 -32.31
C GLY A 200 6.64 -1.79 -31.82
N ALA A 201 6.79 -0.73 -32.62
CA ALA A 201 7.50 0.50 -32.22
C ALA A 201 6.68 1.42 -31.31
N VAL A 202 5.36 1.18 -31.23
CA VAL A 202 4.43 1.91 -30.39
C VAL A 202 3.70 0.88 -29.54
N LEU A 203 3.63 1.14 -28.23
CA LEU A 203 2.95 0.28 -27.26
C LEU A 203 1.73 1.01 -26.69
N GLU A 204 0.60 0.32 -26.60
CA GLU A 204 -0.53 0.76 -25.79
C GLU A 204 -0.12 0.84 -24.32
N ILE A 205 -0.56 1.89 -23.62
CA ILE A 205 -0.30 2.09 -22.20
C ILE A 205 -1.58 2.50 -21.47
N GLY A 206 -1.70 2.13 -20.19
CA GLY A 206 -2.74 2.69 -19.34
C GLY A 206 -2.62 4.20 -19.16
N ASP A 207 -3.71 4.93 -19.41
CA ASP A 207 -3.80 6.39 -19.22
C ASP A 207 -4.94 6.75 -18.26
N VAL A 208 -5.03 5.95 -17.19
CA VAL A 208 -6.04 6.16 -16.15
C VAL A 208 -5.63 7.36 -15.30
N MET A 209 -6.59 8.26 -15.06
CA MET A 209 -6.46 9.34 -14.09
C MET A 209 -7.61 9.26 -13.10
N LEU A 210 -7.35 8.67 -11.94
CA LEU A 210 -8.34 8.58 -10.88
C LEU A 210 -8.56 9.95 -10.22
N PRO A 211 -9.80 10.22 -9.73
CA PRO A 211 -10.05 11.35 -8.85
C PRO A 211 -9.14 11.34 -7.64
N GLU A 212 -8.95 12.51 -7.04
CA GLU A 212 -8.26 12.59 -5.75
C GLU A 212 -8.96 11.70 -4.73
N ASN A 213 -8.20 10.83 -4.07
CA ASN A 213 -8.75 9.79 -3.22
C ASN A 213 -8.68 10.14 -1.72
N GLY A 214 -8.15 11.33 -1.37
CA GLY A 214 -7.99 11.82 0.00
C GLY A 214 -6.87 11.17 0.79
N CYS A 215 -5.96 10.43 0.14
CA CYS A 215 -4.78 9.83 0.76
C CYS A 215 -3.48 10.40 0.16
N SER A 216 -2.46 10.47 1.01
CA SER A 216 -1.06 10.64 0.65
C SER A 216 -0.41 9.29 0.39
N MET A 217 0.73 9.30 -0.30
CA MET A 217 1.48 8.08 -0.61
C MET A 217 2.73 7.99 0.27
N ALA A 218 3.18 6.77 0.54
CA ALA A 218 4.49 6.53 1.06
C ALA A 218 5.29 5.53 0.21
N THR A 219 6.59 5.76 0.14
CA THR A 219 7.54 5.10 -0.78
C THR A 219 8.90 4.94 -0.08
N ALA A 220 9.76 4.07 -0.60
CA ALA A 220 11.15 3.96 -0.16
C ALA A 220 12.11 4.00 -1.34
N TYR A 221 13.28 4.62 -1.16
CA TYR A 221 14.37 4.56 -2.12
C TYR A 221 14.88 3.12 -2.28
N ASP A 222 14.97 2.35 -1.21
CA ASP A 222 15.39 0.94 -1.26
C ASP A 222 14.43 0.04 -2.08
N ASP A 223 13.16 0.45 -2.24
CA ASP A 223 12.18 -0.23 -3.10
C ASP A 223 12.14 0.33 -4.54
N SER A 224 12.80 1.47 -4.78
CA SER A 224 12.57 2.30 -5.97
C SER A 224 13.85 2.68 -6.72
N PHE A 225 15.04 2.39 -6.16
CA PHE A 225 16.33 2.78 -6.72
C PHE A 225 16.53 2.30 -8.17
N ASN A 226 15.87 1.21 -8.52
CA ASN A 226 15.93 0.58 -9.84
C ASN A 226 15.04 1.27 -10.88
N GLN A 227 14.14 2.18 -10.49
CA GLN A 227 13.15 2.82 -11.38
C GLN A 227 13.41 4.32 -11.52
N THR A 228 12.95 4.91 -12.63
CA THR A 228 13.04 6.37 -12.81
C THR A 228 12.07 7.10 -11.89
N PRO A 229 12.44 8.28 -11.33
CA PRO A 229 11.51 9.10 -10.57
C PRO A 229 10.24 9.47 -11.33
N GLU A 230 10.35 9.73 -12.63
CA GLU A 230 9.22 10.09 -13.50
C GLU A 230 8.16 8.99 -13.57
N ARG A 231 8.57 7.71 -13.65
CA ARG A 231 7.67 6.56 -13.67
C ARG A 231 6.85 6.45 -12.38
N LEU A 232 7.53 6.55 -11.24
CA LEU A 232 6.93 6.45 -9.92
C LEU A 232 5.94 7.60 -9.68
N LEU A 233 6.33 8.84 -9.97
CA LEU A 233 5.46 10.01 -9.81
C LEU A 233 4.24 9.97 -10.74
N ARG A 234 4.39 9.43 -11.95
CA ARG A 234 3.25 9.15 -12.84
C ARG A 234 2.26 8.20 -12.15
N ALA A 235 2.74 7.10 -11.57
CA ALA A 235 1.88 6.13 -10.90
C ALA A 235 1.13 6.73 -9.71
N ILE A 236 1.84 7.44 -8.82
CA ILE A 236 1.25 8.09 -7.64
C ILE A 236 0.14 9.05 -8.07
N ARG A 237 0.40 9.90 -9.07
CA ARG A 237 -0.58 10.87 -9.55
C ARG A 237 -1.79 10.21 -10.22
N ALA A 238 -1.53 9.24 -11.09
CA ALA A 238 -2.56 8.53 -11.86
C ALA A 238 -3.54 7.77 -10.95
N LEU A 239 -3.06 7.23 -9.83
CA LEU A 239 -3.87 6.50 -8.85
C LEU A 239 -4.64 7.40 -7.86
N GLY A 240 -4.61 8.72 -8.06
CA GLY A 240 -5.45 9.65 -7.28
C GLY A 240 -4.83 10.15 -5.97
N TYR A 241 -3.59 9.77 -5.64
CA TYR A 241 -2.89 10.29 -4.45
C TYR A 241 -2.48 11.76 -4.65
N ARG A 242 -2.62 12.58 -3.62
CA ARG A 242 -2.31 14.03 -3.63
C ARG A 242 -1.66 14.45 -2.31
N GLY A 243 -1.16 15.68 -2.27
CA GLY A 243 -0.53 16.24 -1.08
C GLY A 243 0.90 15.74 -0.90
N SER A 244 1.13 14.93 0.12
CA SER A 244 2.47 14.52 0.52
C SER A 244 2.87 13.18 -0.08
N ILE A 245 4.17 13.06 -0.36
CA ILE A 245 4.81 11.76 -0.53
C ILE A 245 5.81 11.58 0.60
N ASN A 246 5.53 10.63 1.50
CA ASN A 246 6.53 10.24 2.48
C ASN A 246 7.55 9.31 1.82
N HIS A 247 8.79 9.78 1.69
CA HIS A 247 9.84 9.07 1.00
C HIS A 247 10.90 8.63 2.01
N TYR A 248 10.85 7.35 2.37
CA TYR A 248 11.90 6.71 3.15
C TYR A 248 13.18 6.68 2.32
N LEU A 249 14.23 7.33 2.82
CA LEU A 249 15.52 7.48 2.14
C LEU A 249 16.27 6.14 2.00
N GLY A 250 15.76 5.10 2.66
CA GLY A 250 16.32 3.76 2.65
C GLY A 250 17.44 3.61 3.68
N MET A 251 17.97 2.42 3.73
CA MET A 251 18.98 2.00 4.68
C MET A 251 20.14 1.25 4.03
N SER A 252 20.00 0.91 2.74
CA SER A 252 20.90 0.00 2.03
C SER A 252 21.49 0.53 0.72
N HIS A 253 20.95 1.60 0.12
CA HIS A 253 21.43 2.09 -1.18
C HIS A 253 21.98 3.53 -1.19
N TYR A 254 21.70 4.34 -0.17
CA TYR A 254 22.03 5.77 -0.23
C TYR A 254 23.51 6.09 0.03
N PHE A 255 24.21 5.26 0.81
CA PHE A 255 25.46 5.65 1.46
C PHE A 255 26.67 5.60 0.53
N ARG A 256 27.69 6.39 0.86
CA ARG A 256 29.05 6.19 0.34
C ARG A 256 29.84 5.28 1.26
N LEU A 257 30.65 4.40 0.68
CA LEU A 257 31.53 3.51 1.42
C LEU A 257 33.01 3.91 1.29
N GLU A 258 33.79 3.60 2.32
CA GLU A 258 35.25 3.65 2.31
C GLU A 258 35.86 2.28 2.63
N THR A 259 37.01 2.00 2.02
CA THR A 259 37.73 0.74 2.19
C THR A 259 38.64 0.82 3.42
N VAL A 260 38.44 -0.10 4.37
CA VAL A 260 39.26 -0.21 5.58
C VAL A 260 39.70 -1.66 5.77
N GLY A 261 40.99 -1.93 5.51
CA GLY A 261 41.48 -3.30 5.39
C GLY A 261 40.74 -4.03 4.27
N ASP A 262 40.12 -5.15 4.58
CA ASP A 262 39.32 -5.94 3.65
C ASP A 262 37.82 -5.56 3.66
N GLY A 263 37.41 -4.65 4.56
CA GLY A 263 36.02 -4.25 4.76
C GLY A 263 35.62 -2.97 4.01
N LEU A 264 34.31 -2.79 3.82
CA LEU A 264 33.69 -1.56 3.33
C LEU A 264 32.73 -1.03 4.39
N TYR A 265 32.90 0.23 4.78
CA TYR A 265 32.09 0.87 5.81
C TYR A 265 31.57 2.21 5.34
N VAL A 266 30.44 2.65 5.89
CA VAL A 266 29.90 3.97 5.58
C VAL A 266 30.90 5.08 5.90
N SER A 267 31.02 6.03 4.99
CA SER A 267 32.11 7.01 4.93
C SER A 267 31.67 8.40 5.36
N LEU A 268 32.57 9.10 6.07
CA LEU A 268 32.50 10.56 6.30
C LEU A 268 33.71 11.31 5.75
N SER A 269 34.53 10.64 4.94
CA SER A 269 35.71 11.18 4.30
C SER A 269 35.33 12.34 3.36
N ALA A 270 36.30 13.13 2.91
CA ALA A 270 35.98 14.17 1.93
C ALA A 270 35.49 13.55 0.60
N PRO A 271 34.48 14.12 -0.07
CA PRO A 271 34.06 13.68 -1.40
C PRO A 271 35.22 13.70 -2.40
N GLN A 272 35.26 12.70 -3.27
CA GLN A 272 36.22 12.66 -4.38
C GLN A 272 35.68 13.38 -5.62
N GLU A 273 36.51 13.52 -6.66
CA GLU A 273 36.06 14.07 -7.94
C GLU A 273 34.91 13.23 -8.52
N GLY A 274 33.80 13.89 -8.84
CA GLY A 274 32.56 13.25 -9.28
C GLY A 274 31.55 12.98 -8.17
N GLU A 275 31.88 13.25 -6.91
CA GLU A 275 30.95 13.19 -5.78
C GLU A 275 30.64 14.58 -5.24
N GLU A 276 29.39 14.75 -4.80
CA GLU A 276 28.93 15.99 -4.18
C GLU A 276 28.97 15.95 -2.65
N PHE A 277 28.69 14.79 -2.05
CA PHE A 277 28.42 14.68 -0.61
C PHE A 277 29.32 13.66 0.08
N ALA A 278 29.56 13.87 1.38
CA ALA A 278 30.38 12.98 2.21
C ALA A 278 29.64 11.68 2.53
N ALA A 279 28.40 11.76 2.99
CA ALA A 279 27.71 10.58 3.52
C ALA A 279 26.94 9.76 2.48
N ILE A 280 26.50 10.38 1.37
CA ILE A 280 25.67 9.73 0.34
C ILE A 280 26.43 9.58 -0.99
N ASN A 281 26.14 8.51 -1.74
CA ASN A 281 26.78 8.28 -3.04
C ASN A 281 26.19 9.14 -4.15
N GLN A 282 26.97 9.34 -5.22
CA GLN A 282 26.58 10.19 -6.34
C GLN A 282 25.31 9.72 -7.08
N PRO A 283 25.12 8.41 -7.38
CA PRO A 283 23.86 7.94 -7.97
C PRO A 283 22.62 8.35 -7.17
N THR A 284 22.69 8.21 -5.84
CA THR A 284 21.61 8.59 -4.93
C THR A 284 21.31 10.08 -5.00
N ALA A 285 22.35 10.93 -5.00
CA ALA A 285 22.19 12.38 -5.11
C ALA A 285 21.49 12.79 -6.42
N VAL A 286 21.86 12.16 -7.54
CA VAL A 286 21.26 12.41 -8.86
C VAL A 286 19.79 12.00 -8.88
N TRP A 287 19.48 10.80 -8.39
CA TRP A 287 18.10 10.29 -8.35
C TRP A 287 17.18 11.15 -7.50
N HIS A 288 17.60 11.52 -6.28
CA HIS A 288 16.78 12.32 -5.37
C HIS A 288 16.58 13.75 -5.87
N ARG A 289 17.59 14.31 -6.54
CA ARG A 289 17.46 15.63 -7.17
C ARG A 289 16.39 15.60 -8.28
N ASP A 290 16.36 14.56 -9.10
CA ASP A 290 15.32 14.41 -10.13
C ASP A 290 13.93 14.17 -9.51
N TRP A 291 13.85 13.30 -8.49
CA TRP A 291 12.63 13.03 -7.73
C TRP A 291 12.00 14.28 -7.12
N ILE A 292 12.76 15.06 -6.36
CA ILE A 292 12.24 16.26 -5.69
C ILE A 292 11.82 17.32 -6.71
N ASN A 293 12.65 17.60 -7.72
CA ASN A 293 12.31 18.60 -8.74
C ASN A 293 11.02 18.24 -9.48
N ARG A 294 10.81 16.96 -9.81
CA ARG A 294 9.60 16.50 -10.51
C ARG A 294 8.38 16.49 -9.61
N ALA A 295 8.53 16.05 -8.36
CA ALA A 295 7.44 16.04 -7.39
C ALA A 295 6.89 17.46 -7.17
N GLU A 296 7.77 18.43 -6.94
CA GLU A 296 7.40 19.85 -6.81
C GLU A 296 6.74 20.39 -8.09
N ALA A 297 7.30 20.06 -9.27
CA ALA A 297 6.75 20.50 -10.55
C ALA A 297 5.31 20.00 -10.82
N ILE A 298 4.89 18.90 -10.19
CA ILE A 298 3.53 18.36 -10.30
C ILE A 298 2.68 18.57 -9.04
N GLY A 299 3.18 19.36 -8.06
CA GLY A 299 2.44 19.80 -6.88
C GLY A 299 2.43 18.81 -5.71
N PHE A 300 3.35 17.86 -5.66
CA PHE A 300 3.57 17.05 -4.46
C PHE A 300 4.58 17.72 -3.54
N SER A 301 4.41 17.50 -2.24
CA SER A 301 5.40 17.83 -1.22
C SER A 301 6.10 16.56 -0.73
N VAL A 302 7.42 16.50 -0.85
CA VAL A 302 8.19 15.32 -0.43
C VAL A 302 8.59 15.45 1.03
N ILE A 303 8.24 14.46 1.85
CA ILE A 303 8.78 14.29 3.20
C ILE A 303 10.00 13.38 3.09
N LEU A 304 11.17 13.89 3.49
CA LEU A 304 12.41 13.15 3.55
C LEU A 304 12.46 12.38 4.87
N SER A 305 12.27 11.06 4.83
CA SER A 305 12.25 10.20 6.02
C SER A 305 13.58 9.48 6.19
N LEU A 306 14.30 9.81 7.27
CA LEU A 306 15.58 9.19 7.62
C LEU A 306 15.43 8.32 8.86
N SER A 307 15.74 7.02 8.73
CA SER A 307 15.78 6.07 9.84
C SER A 307 17.14 6.06 10.56
N TYR A 308 17.16 5.56 11.80
CA TYR A 308 18.38 5.18 12.54
C TYR A 308 18.88 3.78 12.15
N GLU A 309 18.21 3.13 11.21
CA GLU A 309 18.56 1.84 10.63
C GLU A 309 19.63 1.97 9.53
N LEU A 310 20.59 1.04 9.48
CA LEU A 310 21.65 0.99 8.48
C LEU A 310 22.01 -0.45 8.11
N PHE A 311 22.33 -0.71 6.85
CA PHE A 311 22.67 -2.05 6.39
C PHE A 311 23.88 -2.62 7.15
N ASP A 312 23.71 -3.77 7.82
CA ASP A 312 24.63 -4.26 8.84
C ASP A 312 26.05 -4.50 8.29
N ALA A 313 26.13 -4.99 7.05
CA ALA A 313 27.39 -5.32 6.39
C ALA A 313 28.33 -4.12 6.18
N HIS A 314 27.78 -2.90 6.20
CA HIS A 314 28.53 -1.66 6.01
C HIS A 314 28.51 -0.75 7.25
N CYS A 315 27.93 -1.21 8.35
CA CYS A 315 27.89 -0.50 9.61
C CYS A 315 29.15 -0.79 10.45
N TRP A 316 29.73 0.27 11.03
CA TRP A 316 30.84 0.15 11.97
C TRP A 316 30.39 -0.58 13.24
N ASN A 317 31.18 -1.54 13.71
CA ASN A 317 30.75 -2.45 14.79
C ASN A 317 30.48 -1.76 16.14
N ASP A 318 31.16 -0.66 16.42
CA ASP A 318 30.99 0.15 17.63
C ASP A 318 29.79 1.12 17.54
N TRP A 319 29.18 1.27 16.36
CA TRP A 319 27.98 2.09 16.16
C TRP A 319 26.69 1.33 16.45
N LYS A 320 26.73 0.00 16.41
CA LYS A 320 25.56 -0.87 16.55
C LYS A 320 25.04 -0.86 17.99
N GLN A 321 23.74 -0.73 18.15
CA GLN A 321 23.06 -1.05 19.41
C GLN A 321 23.28 -2.52 19.78
N ARG A 322 23.34 -2.84 21.08
CA ARG A 322 23.60 -4.20 21.57
C ARG A 322 22.70 -4.60 22.73
N ALA A 323 22.28 -5.86 22.75
CA ALA A 323 21.68 -6.48 23.93
C ALA A 323 22.74 -6.71 25.02
N GLU A 324 22.30 -6.98 26.26
CA GLU A 324 23.19 -7.15 27.43
C GLU A 324 24.26 -8.24 27.24
N ASN A 325 23.98 -9.28 26.46
CA ASN A 325 24.94 -10.35 26.15
C ASN A 325 25.91 -9.99 25.00
N GLY A 326 25.83 -8.79 24.45
CA GLY A 326 26.67 -8.29 23.36
C GLY A 326 26.13 -8.53 21.95
N ASP A 327 24.99 -9.22 21.80
CA ASP A 327 24.39 -9.46 20.48
C ASP A 327 23.99 -8.14 19.82
N PRO A 328 24.30 -7.94 18.52
CA PRO A 328 23.92 -6.73 17.80
C PRO A 328 22.41 -6.67 17.57
N ALA A 329 21.87 -5.46 17.55
CA ALA A 329 20.49 -5.16 17.18
C ALA A 329 20.27 -5.41 15.68
N LEU A 330 20.05 -6.66 15.29
CA LEU A 330 19.75 -7.05 13.92
C LEU A 330 18.25 -7.15 13.70
N THR A 331 17.78 -6.64 12.57
CA THR A 331 16.39 -6.78 12.13
C THR A 331 16.16 -8.12 11.41
N GLY A 332 14.91 -8.42 11.07
CA GLY A 332 14.51 -9.70 10.47
C GLY A 332 14.81 -9.85 8.97
N TRP A 333 15.40 -8.84 8.31
CA TRP A 333 15.72 -8.88 6.88
C TRP A 333 16.91 -9.80 6.57
N GLU A 334 17.00 -10.28 5.33
CA GLU A 334 18.14 -11.09 4.87
C GLU A 334 18.74 -10.52 3.57
N PRO A 335 20.03 -10.09 3.57
CA PRO A 335 20.90 -9.94 4.73
C PRO A 335 20.39 -8.85 5.71
N PRO A 336 20.76 -8.93 6.99
CA PRO A 336 20.15 -8.08 8.00
C PRO A 336 20.63 -6.65 7.94
N SER A 337 19.83 -5.88 8.62
CA SER A 337 19.94 -4.47 8.88
C SER A 337 20.31 -4.30 10.37
N THR A 338 20.83 -3.15 10.80
CA THR A 338 21.12 -2.87 12.21
C THR A 338 20.76 -1.45 12.63
N LEU A 339 20.49 -1.25 13.93
CA LEU A 339 20.13 0.05 14.48
C LEU A 339 21.37 0.76 15.04
N LEU A 340 21.54 2.02 14.64
CA LEU A 340 22.59 2.91 15.13
C LEU A 340 22.29 3.36 16.56
N SER A 341 23.31 3.36 17.42
CA SER A 341 23.18 3.75 18.82
C SER A 341 23.04 5.26 18.97
N PRO A 342 21.94 5.76 19.56
CA PRO A 342 21.78 7.18 19.91
C PRO A 342 22.86 7.70 20.86
N ALA A 343 23.58 6.80 21.55
CA ALA A 343 24.68 7.14 22.46
C ALA A 343 26.02 7.36 21.75
N ASN A 344 26.16 6.92 20.49
CA ASN A 344 27.42 6.96 19.78
C ASN A 344 27.54 8.23 18.92
N ASP A 345 28.42 9.14 19.34
CA ASP A 345 28.66 10.42 18.66
C ASP A 345 29.04 10.27 17.17
N ASN A 346 29.81 9.24 16.80
CA ASN A 346 30.22 9.03 15.41
C ASN A 346 29.04 8.57 14.55
N ALA A 347 28.22 7.66 15.08
CA ALA A 347 27.00 7.19 14.41
C ALA A 347 26.00 8.34 14.20
N MET A 348 25.81 9.18 15.23
CA MET A 348 24.92 10.34 15.14
C MET A 348 25.47 11.43 14.23
N THR A 349 26.78 11.68 14.24
CA THR A 349 27.44 12.59 13.29
C THR A 349 27.23 12.12 11.84
N TYR A 350 27.27 10.80 11.62
CA TYR A 350 26.99 10.23 10.31
C TYR A 350 25.54 10.48 9.87
N LEU A 351 24.54 10.18 10.71
CA LEU A 351 23.13 10.47 10.40
C LEU A 351 22.89 11.96 10.13
N GLN A 352 23.52 12.84 10.90
CA GLN A 352 23.46 14.29 10.66
C GLN A 352 24.04 14.66 9.30
N ALA A 353 25.15 14.05 8.87
CA ALA A 353 25.72 14.30 7.54
C ALA A 353 24.82 13.79 6.40
N VAL A 354 24.15 12.65 6.59
CA VAL A 354 23.14 12.13 5.65
C VAL A 354 21.97 13.10 5.55
N ALA A 355 21.41 13.53 6.68
CA ALA A 355 20.30 14.49 6.72
C ALA A 355 20.67 15.80 6.00
N ARG A 356 21.87 16.34 6.25
CA ARG A 356 22.37 17.54 5.57
C ARG A 356 22.43 17.34 4.06
N ALA A 357 22.90 16.20 3.57
CA ALA A 357 22.98 15.96 2.13
C ALA A 357 21.60 16.03 1.45
N PHE A 358 20.59 15.35 2.02
CA PHE A 358 19.24 15.37 1.45
C PHE A 358 18.55 16.73 1.60
N VAL A 359 18.76 17.42 2.73
CA VAL A 359 18.25 18.79 2.93
C VAL A 359 18.89 19.77 1.95
N ALA A 360 20.18 19.62 1.65
CA ALA A 360 20.84 20.42 0.62
C ALA A 360 20.21 20.20 -0.76
N ILE A 361 19.94 18.94 -1.13
CA ILE A 361 19.26 18.62 -2.40
C ILE A 361 17.87 19.28 -2.46
N ALA A 362 17.06 19.16 -1.40
CA ALA A 362 15.73 19.76 -1.35
C ALA A 362 15.78 21.30 -1.41
N ARG A 363 16.69 21.91 -0.63
CA ARG A 363 16.92 23.37 -0.63
C ARG A 363 17.33 23.87 -2.01
N ASP A 364 18.25 23.18 -2.67
CA ASP A 364 18.77 23.58 -3.98
C ASP A 364 17.74 23.39 -5.11
N ALA A 365 16.79 22.47 -4.93
CA ALA A 365 15.60 22.33 -5.77
C ALA A 365 14.54 23.42 -5.50
N GLY A 366 14.69 24.22 -4.44
CA GLY A 366 13.70 25.22 -4.02
C GLY A 366 12.43 24.61 -3.39
N ALA A 367 12.50 23.34 -2.98
CA ALA A 367 11.38 22.63 -2.35
C ALA A 367 11.17 23.08 -0.90
N ALA A 368 9.95 22.91 -0.38
CA ALA A 368 9.70 22.99 1.05
C ALA A 368 10.42 21.83 1.77
N ILE A 369 11.09 22.10 2.88
CA ILE A 369 11.85 21.07 3.60
C ILE A 369 10.93 20.45 4.65
N ARG A 370 10.50 19.22 4.40
CA ARG A 370 9.76 18.40 5.37
C ARG A 370 10.63 17.21 5.72
N PHE A 371 11.05 17.12 6.98
CA PHE A 371 12.02 16.12 7.42
C PHE A 371 11.42 15.26 8.53
N GLN A 372 11.25 13.97 8.25
CA GLN A 372 10.80 12.99 9.22
C GLN A 372 12.02 12.30 9.85
N VAL A 373 12.05 12.28 11.18
CA VAL A 373 12.89 11.34 11.94
C VAL A 373 12.12 10.01 12.00
N GLY A 374 12.55 9.07 11.17
CA GLY A 374 12.02 7.71 11.07
C GLY A 374 12.72 6.78 12.06
N GLU A 375 11.97 5.80 12.55
CA GLU A 375 12.46 4.71 13.39
C GLU A 375 13.53 5.02 14.46
N PRO A 376 13.42 6.12 15.23
CA PRO A 376 14.46 6.48 16.19
C PRO A 376 14.21 5.72 17.49
N TRP A 377 14.46 4.41 17.56
CA TRP A 377 14.21 3.64 18.80
C TRP A 377 15.38 2.76 19.22
N TRP A 378 15.37 2.43 20.52
CA TRP A 378 16.14 1.34 21.07
C TRP A 378 15.50 0.03 20.62
N TRP A 379 16.26 -0.79 19.88
CA TRP A 379 15.77 -2.03 19.32
C TRP A 379 15.32 -2.99 20.42
N ILE A 380 14.13 -3.55 20.25
CA ILE A 380 13.64 -4.66 21.07
C ILE A 380 13.65 -5.89 20.18
N MET A 381 14.48 -6.86 20.53
CA MET A 381 14.61 -8.10 19.78
C MET A 381 13.33 -8.93 19.84
N PRO A 382 13.09 -9.85 18.89
CA PRO A 382 11.93 -10.75 18.93
C PRO A 382 11.83 -11.57 20.22
N ASP A 383 12.96 -11.86 20.88
CA ASP A 383 13.03 -12.53 22.18
C ASP A 383 12.97 -11.58 23.39
N LYS A 384 12.51 -10.34 23.15
CA LYS A 384 12.19 -9.31 24.15
C LYS A 384 13.37 -8.70 24.89
N ARG A 385 14.60 -8.99 24.45
CA ARG A 385 15.79 -8.25 24.92
C ARG A 385 15.80 -6.84 24.33
N ILE A 386 16.14 -5.85 25.12
CA ILE A 386 16.31 -4.46 24.67
C ILE A 386 17.79 -4.16 24.42
N CYS A 387 18.08 -3.49 23.31
CA CYS A 387 19.45 -3.25 22.84
C CYS A 387 20.01 -1.88 23.27
N LEU A 388 20.20 -1.69 24.57
CA LEU A 388 20.75 -0.45 25.16
C LEU A 388 22.08 -0.68 25.92
N TYR A 389 22.85 -1.69 25.52
CA TYR A 389 24.07 -2.14 26.21
C TYR A 389 25.30 -2.11 25.29
N ASP A 390 25.32 -1.21 24.30
CA ASP A 390 26.56 -0.94 23.58
C ASP A 390 27.52 -0.10 24.44
N ALA A 391 28.79 -0.05 24.06
CA ALA A 391 29.84 0.58 24.86
C ALA A 391 29.60 2.09 25.08
N ALA A 392 28.98 2.78 24.13
CA ALA A 392 28.67 4.20 24.25
C ALA A 392 27.47 4.41 25.19
N ALA A 393 26.45 3.57 25.07
CA ALA A 393 25.29 3.57 25.97
C ALA A 393 25.69 3.28 27.42
N ASP A 394 26.50 2.23 27.66
CA ASP A 394 27.01 1.91 29.01
C ASP A 394 27.83 3.06 29.61
N ALA A 395 28.65 3.74 28.79
CA ALA A 395 29.39 4.92 29.23
C ALA A 395 28.47 6.09 29.60
N ALA A 396 27.39 6.30 28.83
CA ALA A 396 26.40 7.35 29.09
C ALA A 396 25.54 7.06 30.33
N PHE A 397 25.16 5.80 30.56
CA PHE A 397 24.34 5.39 31.70
C PHE A 397 25.15 5.27 32.99
N GLY A 398 26.42 4.89 32.91
CA GLY A 398 27.32 4.80 34.05
C GLY A 398 26.76 3.92 35.16
N VAL A 399 26.62 4.48 36.37
CA VAL A 399 26.11 3.73 37.54
C VAL A 399 24.64 3.33 37.43
N ASN A 400 23.88 3.91 36.48
CA ASN A 400 22.49 3.56 36.23
C ASN A 400 22.34 2.37 35.28
N SER A 401 23.42 1.91 34.64
CA SER A 401 23.38 0.70 33.81
C SER A 401 23.10 -0.52 34.69
N VAL A 402 21.88 -1.05 34.57
CA VAL A 402 21.36 -2.21 35.30
C VAL A 402 20.76 -3.21 34.30
N SER A 403 20.80 -4.50 34.65
CA SER A 403 20.29 -5.57 33.78
C SER A 403 18.78 -5.44 33.52
N ILE A 404 18.40 -5.53 32.25
CA ILE A 404 17.04 -5.70 31.74
C ILE A 404 17.09 -6.85 30.73
N ALA A 405 17.10 -8.07 31.26
CA ALA A 405 17.16 -9.29 30.44
C ALA A 405 15.93 -9.48 29.54
N SER A 406 14.78 -8.90 29.91
CA SER A 406 13.58 -8.82 29.08
C SER A 406 12.82 -7.52 29.39
N ILE A 407 12.31 -6.88 28.34
CA ILE A 407 11.46 -5.71 28.46
C ILE A 407 10.05 -6.05 28.99
N ASP A 408 9.65 -7.32 28.92
CA ASP A 408 8.33 -7.78 29.37
C ASP A 408 8.18 -7.71 30.90
N GLY A 409 6.95 -7.52 31.34
CA GLY A 409 6.56 -7.44 32.74
C GLY A 409 6.96 -6.13 33.42
N PRO A 410 6.67 -6.01 34.73
CA PRO A 410 7.01 -4.82 35.50
C PRO A 410 8.53 -4.63 35.61
N LYS A 411 8.96 -3.38 35.78
CA LYS A 411 10.36 -3.02 36.01
C LYS A 411 10.58 -2.53 37.43
N THR A 412 11.80 -2.69 37.93
CA THR A 412 12.21 -2.08 39.20
C THR A 412 12.47 -0.59 39.00
N ALA A 413 12.45 0.19 40.08
CA ALA A 413 12.73 1.63 40.00
C ALA A 413 14.09 1.96 39.34
N ALA A 414 15.11 1.11 39.51
CA ALA A 414 16.41 1.29 38.86
C ALA A 414 16.34 1.03 37.35
N GLN A 415 15.58 0.01 36.93
CA GLN A 415 15.37 -0.29 35.51
C GLN A 415 14.48 0.77 34.84
N GLU A 416 13.44 1.26 35.52
CA GLU A 416 12.65 2.39 35.04
C GLU A 416 13.52 3.64 34.83
N ALA A 417 14.41 3.95 35.78
CA ALA A 417 15.34 5.07 35.67
C ALA A 417 16.32 4.90 34.49
N LEU A 418 16.79 3.68 34.23
CA LEU A 418 17.60 3.38 33.05
C LEU A 418 16.82 3.62 31.75
N LEU A 419 15.57 3.15 31.66
CA LEU A 419 14.73 3.36 30.48
C LEU A 419 14.39 4.84 30.28
N ASP A 420 14.12 5.59 31.35
CA ASP A 420 13.90 7.04 31.29
C ASP A 420 15.17 7.78 30.79
N GLN A 421 16.36 7.35 31.23
CA GLN A 421 17.62 7.90 30.76
C GLN A 421 17.90 7.55 29.29
N ALA A 422 17.61 6.32 28.87
CA ALA A 422 17.68 5.90 27.47
C ALA A 422 16.73 6.71 26.59
N GLY A 423 15.52 7.00 27.07
CA GLY A 423 14.57 7.86 26.38
C GLY A 423 15.02 9.33 26.31
N ALA A 424 15.63 9.87 27.37
CA ALA A 424 16.19 11.22 27.34
C ALA A 424 17.35 11.35 26.34
N LEU A 425 18.21 10.33 26.27
CA LEU A 425 19.31 10.26 25.29
C LEU A 425 18.77 10.22 23.86
N LEU A 426 17.76 9.39 23.62
CA LEU A 426 17.11 9.28 22.33
C LEU A 426 16.48 10.61 21.90
N ALA A 427 15.72 11.26 22.79
CA ALA A 427 15.15 12.58 22.54
C ALA A 427 16.21 13.63 22.19
N GLN A 428 17.33 13.65 22.92
CA GLN A 428 18.45 14.56 22.61
C GLN A 428 19.04 14.27 21.23
N SER A 429 19.30 13.01 20.89
CA SER A 429 19.86 12.63 19.59
C SER A 429 18.97 13.09 18.42
N THR A 430 17.65 12.96 18.57
CA THR A 430 16.69 13.42 17.56
C THR A 430 16.66 14.94 17.46
N ALA A 431 16.79 15.67 18.58
CA ALA A 431 16.88 17.12 18.57
C ALA A 431 18.17 17.59 17.86
N ASP A 432 19.31 16.96 18.13
CA ASP A 432 20.58 17.27 17.48
C ASP A 432 20.54 17.01 15.97
N LEU A 433 19.84 15.95 15.54
CA LEU A 433 19.58 15.67 14.13
C LEU A 433 18.75 16.78 13.47
N LEU A 434 17.69 17.25 14.13
CA LEU A 434 16.88 18.36 13.64
C LEU A 434 17.64 19.69 13.60
N ASP A 435 18.52 19.94 14.56
CA ASP A 435 19.40 21.12 14.55
C ASP A 435 20.35 21.07 13.34
N ALA A 436 20.84 19.87 12.98
CA ALA A 436 21.63 19.69 11.77
C ALA A 436 20.84 20.00 10.49
N VAL A 437 19.60 19.51 10.41
CA VAL A 437 18.64 19.80 9.33
C VAL A 437 18.39 21.31 9.21
N ARG A 438 18.04 21.97 10.32
CA ARG A 438 17.74 23.42 10.34
C ARG A 438 18.96 24.27 9.97
N THR A 439 20.15 23.84 10.40
CA THR A 439 21.41 24.50 10.02
C THR A 439 21.64 24.44 8.51
N GLU A 440 21.40 23.29 7.88
CA GLU A 440 21.58 23.11 6.43
C GLU A 440 20.50 23.82 5.61
N ALA A 441 19.27 23.81 6.10
CA ALA A 441 18.15 24.51 5.48
C ALA A 441 18.36 26.03 5.38
N ALA A 442 19.24 26.58 6.22
CA ALA A 442 19.52 28.01 6.31
C ALA A 442 18.25 28.85 6.53
N SER A 443 17.82 29.65 5.55
CA SER A 443 16.60 30.46 5.65
C SER A 443 15.34 29.75 5.18
N THR A 444 15.45 28.55 4.61
CA THR A 444 14.30 27.79 4.12
C THR A 444 13.53 27.21 5.31
N PRO A 445 12.21 27.43 5.42
CA PRO A 445 11.40 26.84 6.48
C PRO A 445 11.50 25.31 6.49
N VAL A 446 11.58 24.73 7.69
CA VAL A 446 11.64 23.29 7.90
C VAL A 446 10.47 22.87 8.76
N GLU A 447 9.61 22.00 8.22
CA GLU A 447 8.63 21.24 9.00
C GLU A 447 9.28 19.92 9.45
N THR A 448 9.19 19.64 10.74
CA THR A 448 9.80 18.48 11.39
C THR A 448 8.74 17.49 11.82
N LEU A 449 8.96 16.23 11.47
CA LEU A 449 8.01 15.15 11.71
C LEU A 449 8.68 14.00 12.48
N LEU A 450 7.91 13.34 13.33
CA LEU A 450 8.36 12.18 14.11
C LEU A 450 7.50 10.96 13.78
N LEU A 451 8.10 9.82 13.44
CA LEU A 451 7.39 8.55 13.32
C LEU A 451 7.42 7.79 14.65
N ALA A 452 6.26 7.29 15.09
CA ALA A 452 6.12 6.41 16.25
C ALA A 452 5.41 5.11 15.87
N TYR A 453 6.13 3.99 16.02
CA TYR A 453 5.61 2.64 15.79
C TYR A 453 4.92 2.08 17.05
N LEU A 454 3.61 2.24 17.14
CA LEU A 454 2.84 1.98 18.36
C LEU A 454 2.83 0.50 18.81
N PRO A 455 2.75 -0.52 17.93
CA PRO A 455 2.61 -1.91 18.34
C PRO A 455 3.71 -2.41 19.27
N THR A 456 4.97 -2.05 19.01
CA THR A 456 6.09 -2.42 19.89
C THR A 456 6.22 -1.47 21.08
N ILE A 457 5.98 -0.17 20.89
CA ILE A 457 6.14 0.85 21.94
C ILE A 457 5.11 0.68 23.06
N LEU A 458 3.89 0.26 22.70
CA LEU A 458 2.73 0.13 23.58
C LEU A 458 2.30 -1.33 23.78
N ASP A 459 3.20 -2.29 23.56
CA ASP A 459 2.96 -3.70 23.87
C ASP A 459 2.54 -3.84 25.35
N GLU A 460 1.35 -4.41 25.58
CA GLU A 460 0.78 -4.60 26.92
C GLU A 460 1.66 -5.48 27.81
N GLN A 461 2.44 -6.38 27.20
CA GLN A 461 3.40 -7.22 27.91
C GLN A 461 4.63 -6.42 28.35
N ALA A 462 4.94 -5.29 27.71
CA ALA A 462 6.10 -4.45 27.96
C ALA A 462 5.70 -3.01 28.34
N PRO A 463 4.96 -2.80 29.45
CA PRO A 463 4.32 -1.51 29.76
C PRO A 463 5.29 -0.33 29.93
N GLU A 464 6.56 -0.63 30.22
CA GLU A 464 7.63 0.36 30.44
C GLU A 464 8.47 0.66 29.18
N ALA A 465 8.27 -0.05 28.05
CA ALA A 465 9.01 0.19 26.80
C ALA A 465 8.90 1.63 26.29
N LYS A 466 7.71 2.24 26.44
CA LYS A 466 7.43 3.66 26.12
C LYS A 466 8.33 4.66 26.84
N ARG A 467 9.00 4.30 27.94
CA ARG A 467 9.97 5.18 28.61
C ARG A 467 11.20 5.42 27.74
N ALA A 468 11.71 4.35 27.12
CA ALA A 468 12.86 4.41 26.24
C ALA A 468 12.48 4.84 24.81
N ASN A 469 11.34 4.38 24.29
CA ASN A 469 10.98 4.52 22.87
C ASN A 469 9.81 5.47 22.57
N LEU A 470 9.28 6.17 23.59
CA LEU A 470 8.33 7.28 23.41
C LEU A 470 8.58 8.35 24.49
N PRO A 471 9.79 8.92 24.57
CA PRO A 471 10.20 9.80 25.66
C PRO A 471 9.37 11.10 25.71
N MET A 472 9.22 11.65 26.93
CA MET A 472 8.53 12.94 27.12
C MET A 472 9.22 14.12 26.43
N GLY A 473 10.50 13.99 26.07
CA GLY A 473 11.22 14.98 25.27
C GLY A 473 10.65 15.17 23.86
N TRP A 474 9.81 14.24 23.38
CA TRP A 474 9.09 14.37 22.11
C TRP A 474 7.71 15.00 22.24
N ALA A 475 7.25 15.31 23.46
CA ALA A 475 5.96 15.95 23.65
C ALA A 475 5.89 17.30 22.90
N SER A 476 4.71 17.65 22.41
CA SER A 476 4.48 18.89 21.67
C SER A 476 4.98 20.10 22.48
N PRO A 477 5.73 21.04 21.87
CA PRO A 477 5.94 21.20 20.43
C PRO A 477 7.35 20.77 19.95
N ALA A 478 7.88 19.63 20.42
CA ALA A 478 9.22 19.17 20.01
C ALA A 478 9.35 18.93 18.49
N PHE A 479 8.29 18.42 17.87
CA PHE A 479 8.13 18.31 16.43
C PHE A 479 6.92 19.14 15.98
N ASP A 480 6.80 19.41 14.69
CA ASP A 480 5.63 20.09 14.13
C ASP A 480 4.48 19.11 13.90
N VAL A 481 4.80 17.86 13.53
CA VAL A 481 3.84 16.79 13.24
C VAL A 481 4.26 15.48 13.90
N LEU A 482 3.30 14.80 14.54
CA LEU A 482 3.46 13.43 15.02
C LEU A 482 2.83 12.45 14.03
N GLN A 483 3.59 11.46 13.57
CA GLN A 483 3.13 10.45 12.65
C GLN A 483 2.99 9.12 13.37
N LEU A 484 1.79 8.55 13.34
CA LEU A 484 1.47 7.31 14.04
C LEU A 484 1.39 6.16 13.05
N GLU A 485 2.07 5.07 13.38
CA GLU A 485 2.07 3.84 12.62
C GLU A 485 1.72 2.66 13.52
N ASP A 486 0.76 1.85 13.08
CA ASP A 486 0.24 0.72 13.84
C ASP A 486 -0.15 -0.48 12.99
N TYR A 487 0.59 -0.69 11.89
CA TYR A 487 0.20 -1.66 10.88
C TYR A 487 0.08 -3.10 11.40
N ASP A 488 0.81 -3.54 12.43
CA ASP A 488 0.60 -4.88 13.00
C ASP A 488 -0.83 -5.05 13.53
N TRP A 489 -1.40 -4.01 14.13
CA TRP A 489 -2.78 -4.02 14.59
C TRP A 489 -3.75 -3.95 13.43
N VAL A 490 -3.47 -3.15 12.40
CA VAL A 490 -4.31 -3.09 11.18
C VAL A 490 -4.31 -4.44 10.45
N ILE A 491 -3.15 -5.07 10.27
CA ILE A 491 -3.00 -6.39 9.66
C ILE A 491 -3.82 -7.42 10.43
N ALA A 492 -3.75 -7.41 11.76
CA ALA A 492 -4.51 -8.29 12.63
C ALA A 492 -6.01 -7.94 12.74
N GLY A 493 -6.47 -6.82 12.17
CA GLY A 493 -7.84 -6.32 12.33
C GLY A 493 -8.16 -5.80 13.74
N ASN A 494 -7.15 -5.52 14.57
CA ASN A 494 -7.29 -5.10 15.95
C ASN A 494 -7.51 -3.58 16.06
N ARG A 495 -8.73 -3.13 15.71
CA ARG A 495 -9.15 -1.72 15.78
C ARG A 495 -9.15 -1.15 17.20
N ALA A 496 -9.40 -1.99 18.22
CA ALA A 496 -9.40 -1.57 19.61
C ALA A 496 -8.00 -1.15 20.10
N ALA A 497 -6.96 -1.90 19.70
CA ALA A 497 -5.57 -1.55 20.00
C ALA A 497 -5.16 -0.23 19.32
N THR A 498 -5.54 -0.04 18.05
CA THR A 498 -5.35 1.23 17.31
C THR A 498 -5.94 2.42 18.08
N SER A 499 -7.24 2.33 18.43
CA SER A 499 -7.94 3.39 19.17
C SER A 499 -7.27 3.70 20.52
N SER A 500 -6.94 2.66 21.28
CA SER A 500 -6.30 2.79 22.59
C SER A 500 -4.89 3.38 22.48
N GLY A 501 -4.10 2.93 21.50
CA GLY A 501 -2.73 3.40 21.27
C GLY A 501 -2.69 4.87 20.87
N ILE A 502 -3.60 5.31 19.99
CA ILE A 502 -3.74 6.72 19.62
C ILE A 502 -4.11 7.57 20.84
N GLN A 503 -5.07 7.14 21.66
CA GLN A 503 -5.46 7.87 22.88
C GLN A 503 -4.31 7.99 23.89
N LEU A 504 -3.60 6.89 24.15
CA LEU A 504 -2.44 6.88 25.04
C LEU A 504 -1.33 7.82 24.55
N THR A 505 -1.09 7.82 23.24
CA THR A 505 -0.07 8.68 22.63
C THR A 505 -0.47 10.15 22.68
N ALA A 506 -1.74 10.47 22.40
CA ALA A 506 -2.28 11.82 22.53
C ALA A 506 -2.18 12.34 23.98
N GLN A 507 -2.49 11.51 24.97
CA GLN A 507 -2.35 11.87 26.39
C GLN A 507 -0.88 12.08 26.80
N ARG A 508 0.04 11.29 26.22
CA ARG A 508 1.46 11.33 26.58
C ARG A 508 2.21 12.49 25.92
N LEU A 509 1.98 12.72 24.62
CA LEU A 509 2.75 13.67 23.83
C LEU A 509 1.99 14.96 23.49
N GLY A 510 0.66 14.98 23.59
CA GLY A 510 -0.13 16.21 23.51
C GLY A 510 -0.25 16.86 22.13
N TYR A 511 0.04 16.15 21.04
CA TYR A 511 -0.18 16.67 19.69
C TYR A 511 -1.68 16.70 19.35
N PRO A 512 -2.22 17.82 18.89
CA PRO A 512 -3.61 17.88 18.44
C PRO A 512 -3.78 17.12 17.12
N VAL A 513 -4.99 16.68 16.79
CA VAL A 513 -5.23 15.75 15.67
C VAL A 513 -4.88 16.35 14.31
N GLU A 514 -4.99 17.67 14.17
CA GLU A 514 -4.57 18.43 12.99
C GLU A 514 -3.04 18.51 12.81
N GLN A 515 -2.26 18.09 13.81
CA GLN A 515 -0.80 17.94 13.76
C GLN A 515 -0.41 16.45 13.79
N GLN A 516 -1.33 15.56 13.41
CA GLN A 516 -1.07 14.13 13.33
C GLN A 516 -1.22 13.63 11.90
N HIS A 517 -0.26 12.80 11.46
CA HIS A 517 -0.43 11.96 10.27
C HIS A 517 -0.59 10.50 10.70
N TYR A 518 -1.19 9.68 9.83
CA TYR A 518 -1.43 8.27 10.10
C TYR A 518 -0.97 7.39 8.94
N PHE A 519 -0.30 6.28 9.25
CA PHE A 519 0.10 5.26 8.29
C PHE A 519 -0.85 4.06 8.37
N ALA A 520 -1.61 3.83 7.30
CA ALA A 520 -2.63 2.78 7.27
C ALA A 520 -2.09 1.34 7.07
N GLY A 521 -0.75 1.17 7.12
CA GLY A 521 -0.06 -0.11 6.93
C GLY A 521 0.15 -0.50 5.48
N PHE A 522 0.55 -1.76 5.26
CA PHE A 522 0.89 -2.36 3.96
C PHE A 522 0.63 -3.88 3.91
N VAL A 523 0.64 -4.45 2.69
CA VAL A 523 0.51 -5.90 2.46
C VAL A 523 1.84 -6.50 2.00
N LEU A 524 2.59 -7.12 2.91
CA LEU A 524 3.94 -7.63 2.62
C LEU A 524 3.97 -8.60 1.44
N THR A 525 3.08 -9.59 1.40
CA THR A 525 3.06 -10.63 0.36
C THR A 525 1.75 -10.67 -0.42
N ALA A 526 1.80 -11.03 -1.71
CA ALA A 526 0.61 -11.06 -2.57
C ALA A 526 -0.45 -12.09 -2.12
N VAL A 527 -0.07 -13.11 -1.34
CA VAL A 527 -1.03 -14.09 -0.82
C VAL A 527 -1.93 -13.50 0.26
N ASP A 528 -1.47 -12.44 0.94
CA ASP A 528 -2.18 -11.80 2.04
C ASP A 528 -3.04 -10.61 1.59
N ARG A 529 -3.44 -10.56 0.31
CA ARG A 529 -4.26 -9.47 -0.27
C ARG A 529 -5.60 -9.21 0.45
N TYR A 530 -6.06 -10.12 1.31
CA TYR A 530 -7.25 -9.91 2.15
C TYR A 530 -7.05 -8.76 3.16
N ILE A 531 -5.80 -8.44 3.52
CA ILE A 531 -5.44 -7.35 4.44
C ILE A 531 -5.86 -5.97 3.91
N TRP A 532 -5.95 -5.78 2.58
CA TRP A 532 -6.40 -4.52 1.99
C TRP A 532 -7.78 -4.07 2.49
N ALA A 533 -8.65 -5.00 2.88
CA ALA A 533 -9.94 -4.67 3.49
C ALA A 533 -9.77 -4.02 4.88
N ASN A 534 -8.85 -4.52 5.71
CA ASN A 534 -8.54 -3.92 7.02
C ASN A 534 -7.93 -2.52 6.85
N MET A 535 -7.05 -2.36 5.87
CA MET A 535 -6.45 -1.05 5.56
C MET A 535 -7.50 -0.05 5.09
N ALA A 536 -8.45 -0.46 4.26
CA ALA A 536 -9.55 0.41 3.84
C ALA A 536 -10.39 0.92 5.02
N GLN A 537 -10.61 0.07 6.04
CA GLN A 537 -11.27 0.48 7.28
C GLN A 537 -10.38 1.41 8.12
N ALA A 538 -9.09 1.13 8.24
CA ALA A 538 -8.16 2.01 8.96
C ALA A 538 -8.07 3.43 8.34
N ILE A 539 -8.15 3.53 7.01
CA ILE A 539 -8.26 4.81 6.29
C ILE A 539 -9.56 5.53 6.67
N ALA A 540 -10.69 4.83 6.67
CA ALA A 540 -11.99 5.41 7.03
C ALA A 540 -11.98 5.92 8.49
N ASP A 541 -11.46 5.11 9.41
CA ASP A 541 -11.31 5.47 10.82
C ASP A 541 -10.43 6.71 11.01
N ALA A 542 -9.31 6.80 10.28
CA ALA A 542 -8.41 7.97 10.35
C ALA A 542 -9.07 9.25 9.83
N ARG A 543 -9.93 9.14 8.81
CA ARG A 543 -10.71 10.28 8.31
C ARG A 543 -11.75 10.73 9.30
N GLU A 544 -12.49 9.80 9.90
CA GLU A 544 -13.50 10.13 10.92
C GLU A 544 -12.88 10.83 12.12
N ARG A 545 -11.66 10.42 12.52
CA ARG A 545 -10.87 11.11 13.56
C ARG A 545 -10.46 12.53 13.17
N GLY A 546 -10.43 12.87 11.88
CA GLY A 546 -9.94 14.16 11.39
C GLY A 546 -8.40 14.27 11.35
N THR A 547 -7.70 13.15 11.19
CA THR A 547 -6.23 13.13 10.99
C THR A 547 -5.84 13.97 9.77
N ALA A 548 -4.78 14.78 9.89
CA ALA A 548 -4.41 15.75 8.87
C ALA A 548 -3.98 15.11 7.53
N GLU A 549 -3.14 14.07 7.59
CA GLU A 549 -2.72 13.31 6.41
C GLU A 549 -2.75 11.80 6.70
N ILE A 550 -3.14 11.03 5.69
CA ILE A 550 -3.21 9.56 5.77
C ILE A 550 -2.32 8.99 4.68
N HIS A 551 -1.28 8.26 5.06
CA HIS A 551 -0.31 7.64 4.15
C HIS A 551 -0.65 6.17 3.94
N ILE A 552 -0.64 5.76 2.66
CA ILE A 552 -0.65 4.34 2.29
C ILE A 552 0.79 3.87 2.15
N TRP A 553 1.18 2.88 2.95
CA TRP A 553 2.46 2.19 2.80
C TRP A 553 2.19 0.88 2.02
N ALA A 554 2.94 0.51 0.99
CA ALA A 554 3.75 1.37 0.15
C ALA A 554 3.39 1.19 -1.33
N LEU A 555 3.85 2.12 -2.17
CA LEU A 555 3.62 2.13 -3.61
C LEU A 555 3.90 0.78 -4.31
N PRO A 556 4.97 0.02 -4.00
CA PRO A 556 5.22 -1.27 -4.66
C PRO A 556 4.08 -2.28 -4.43
N GLN A 557 3.54 -2.36 -3.21
CA GLN A 557 2.44 -3.27 -2.89
C GLN A 557 1.13 -2.80 -3.52
N VAL A 558 0.89 -1.48 -3.55
CA VAL A 558 -0.24 -0.88 -4.27
C VAL A 558 -0.20 -1.24 -5.75
N ALA A 559 0.98 -1.12 -6.39
CA ALA A 559 1.17 -1.48 -7.78
C ALA A 559 0.98 -2.99 -8.00
N ARG A 560 1.68 -3.83 -7.23
CA ARG A 560 1.65 -5.31 -7.35
C ARG A 560 0.23 -5.87 -7.24
N ASP A 561 -0.54 -5.44 -6.25
CA ASP A 561 -1.85 -6.00 -5.96
C ASP A 561 -3.00 -5.29 -6.70
N GLY A 562 -2.68 -4.22 -7.44
CA GLY A 562 -3.67 -3.42 -8.14
C GLY A 562 -4.59 -2.63 -7.21
N PHE A 563 -4.11 -2.24 -6.03
CA PHE A 563 -4.95 -1.54 -5.05
C PHE A 563 -5.36 -0.16 -5.55
N THR A 564 -6.66 0.02 -5.76
CA THR A 564 -7.28 1.25 -6.20
C THR A 564 -8.33 1.68 -5.20
N TYR A 565 -8.13 2.83 -4.54
CA TYR A 565 -9.02 3.33 -3.48
C TYR A 565 -9.94 4.44 -3.98
N PHE A 566 -11.20 4.42 -3.55
CA PHE A 566 -12.24 5.39 -3.91
C PHE A 566 -12.78 6.05 -2.64
N GLN A 567 -12.75 7.38 -2.61
CA GLN A 567 -13.26 8.17 -1.49
C GLN A 567 -14.80 8.17 -1.43
N GLU A 568 -15.44 8.12 -2.60
CA GLU A 568 -16.88 7.97 -2.70
C GLU A 568 -17.22 6.48 -2.51
N GLU A 569 -17.88 6.15 -1.40
CA GLU A 569 -19.07 5.32 -1.57
C GLU A 569 -19.86 6.03 -2.67
N GLU A 570 -20.01 5.42 -3.85
CA GLU A 570 -21.03 5.86 -4.79
C GLU A 570 -22.25 6.16 -3.93
N ALA A 571 -22.63 7.44 -3.79
CA ALA A 571 -23.70 7.83 -2.88
C ALA A 571 -24.85 6.89 -3.16
N ASP A 572 -25.14 6.00 -2.20
CA ASP A 572 -25.78 4.70 -2.43
C ASP A 572 -26.61 4.74 -3.72
N VAL A 573 -26.12 4.11 -4.80
CA VAL A 573 -26.92 4.02 -6.05
C VAL A 573 -28.28 3.34 -5.73
N ASN A 574 -28.37 2.70 -4.56
CA ASN A 574 -29.53 2.18 -3.88
C ASN A 574 -30.11 3.18 -2.85
N ALA A 575 -30.50 4.39 -3.27
CA ALA A 575 -31.12 5.36 -2.37
C ALA A 575 -32.32 4.74 -1.61
N PHE A 576 -32.24 4.70 -0.28
CA PHE A 576 -33.29 4.17 0.60
C PHE A 576 -33.97 5.32 1.36
N ASP A 577 -35.28 5.47 1.22
CA ASP A 577 -36.06 6.37 2.07
C ASP A 577 -36.61 5.54 3.25
N ASP A 578 -36.17 5.85 4.48
CA ASP A 578 -36.61 5.17 5.70
C ASP A 578 -38.05 5.53 6.10
N VAL A 579 -38.99 5.09 5.27
CA VAL A 579 -40.43 5.27 5.44
C VAL A 579 -41.12 3.94 5.16
N LEU A 580 -42.14 3.62 5.96
CA LEU A 580 -42.97 2.44 5.76
C LEU A 580 -43.95 2.66 4.59
N PHE A 581 -44.21 1.62 3.82
CA PHE A 581 -45.27 1.62 2.81
C PHE A 581 -46.62 2.04 3.44
N PRO A 582 -47.33 3.02 2.88
CA PRO A 582 -48.36 3.76 3.62
C PRO A 582 -49.72 3.06 3.69
N LEU A 583 -49.92 1.95 2.98
CA LEU A 583 -51.22 1.29 2.86
C LEU A 583 -51.26 -0.05 3.60
N ALA A 584 -52.39 -0.29 4.27
CA ALA A 584 -52.69 -1.61 4.84
C ALA A 584 -52.99 -2.61 3.71
N ILE A 585 -52.28 -3.73 3.71
CA ILE A 585 -52.40 -4.73 2.65
C ILE A 585 -53.75 -5.46 2.77
N GLY A 586 -54.48 -5.57 1.65
CA GLY A 586 -55.79 -6.23 1.60
C GLY A 586 -55.74 -7.74 1.38
N GLN A 587 -56.90 -8.42 1.51
CA GLN A 587 -57.07 -9.88 1.37
C GLN A 587 -56.81 -10.46 -0.05
N GLY A 588 -56.01 -9.79 -0.88
CA GLY A 588 -55.66 -10.24 -2.23
C GLY A 588 -54.20 -10.01 -2.61
N ALA A 589 -53.34 -9.52 -1.72
CA ALA A 589 -51.93 -9.35 -2.04
C ALA A 589 -51.23 -10.71 -2.20
N SER A 590 -50.38 -10.82 -3.21
CA SER A 590 -49.57 -12.02 -3.44
C SER A 590 -48.12 -11.79 -3.05
N VAL A 591 -47.51 -12.81 -2.45
CA VAL A 591 -46.09 -12.85 -2.12
C VAL A 591 -45.46 -14.02 -2.87
N SER A 592 -44.40 -13.74 -3.62
CA SER A 592 -43.71 -14.72 -4.46
C SER A 592 -42.22 -14.77 -4.10
N PRO A 593 -41.75 -15.80 -3.38
CA PRO A 593 -40.33 -16.06 -3.20
C PRO A 593 -39.73 -16.72 -4.44
N GLY A 594 -38.60 -16.20 -4.94
CA GLY A 594 -37.89 -16.74 -6.11
C GLY A 594 -36.42 -17.04 -5.86
N PHE A 595 -35.94 -18.20 -6.34
CA PHE A 595 -34.51 -18.54 -6.40
C PHE A 595 -34.02 -18.55 -7.85
N SER A 596 -32.73 -18.22 -8.05
CA SER A 596 -32.05 -18.47 -9.33
C SER A 596 -31.33 -19.81 -9.26
N THR A 597 -31.86 -20.82 -9.96
CA THR A 597 -31.23 -22.14 -10.05
C THR A 597 -30.96 -22.50 -11.50
N ASN A 598 -29.69 -22.66 -11.87
CA ASN A 598 -29.32 -23.18 -13.18
C ASN A 598 -29.43 -24.71 -13.19
N ILE A 599 -30.24 -25.26 -14.09
CA ILE A 599 -30.49 -26.70 -14.22
C ILE A 599 -29.88 -27.18 -15.54
N VAL A 600 -28.87 -28.04 -15.45
CA VAL A 600 -28.24 -28.68 -16.61
C VAL A 600 -28.69 -30.14 -16.67
N THR A 601 -29.49 -30.48 -17.68
CA THR A 601 -29.88 -31.86 -17.96
C THR A 601 -28.84 -32.52 -18.86
N THR A 602 -28.21 -33.58 -18.36
CA THR A 602 -27.24 -34.39 -19.10
C THR A 602 -27.92 -35.29 -20.14
N ILE A 603 -27.15 -35.77 -21.13
CA ILE A 603 -27.64 -36.62 -22.25
C ILE A 603 -28.24 -37.96 -21.74
N SER A 604 -27.90 -38.40 -20.53
CA SER A 604 -28.47 -39.59 -19.89
C SER A 604 -29.79 -39.33 -19.15
N GLY A 605 -30.31 -38.10 -19.17
CA GLY A 605 -31.54 -37.68 -18.49
C GLY A 605 -31.36 -37.27 -17.02
N HIS A 606 -30.13 -37.23 -16.49
CA HIS A 606 -29.87 -36.77 -15.12
C HIS A 606 -29.71 -35.25 -15.07
N GLU A 607 -30.24 -34.61 -14.02
CA GLU A 607 -30.11 -33.17 -13.79
C GLU A 607 -28.98 -32.86 -12.80
N LYS A 608 -28.18 -31.85 -13.12
CA LYS A 608 -27.32 -31.15 -12.16
C LYS A 608 -27.91 -29.76 -11.93
N ARG A 609 -28.13 -29.40 -10.66
CA ARG A 609 -28.74 -28.12 -10.26
C ARG A 609 -27.69 -27.29 -9.52
N ASN A 610 -27.50 -26.04 -9.92
CA ASN A 610 -26.63 -25.08 -9.26
C ASN A 610 -27.46 -23.88 -8.81
N SER A 611 -27.54 -23.62 -7.51
CA SER A 611 -28.25 -22.44 -7.00
C SER A 611 -27.31 -21.25 -7.10
N ASP A 612 -27.64 -20.28 -7.94
CA ASP A 612 -26.85 -19.05 -8.11
C ASP A 612 -27.14 -18.05 -7.00
N TRP A 613 -28.32 -18.14 -6.35
CA TRP A 613 -28.68 -17.36 -5.17
C TRP A 613 -28.73 -18.25 -3.92
N ALA A 614 -28.12 -17.76 -2.84
CA ALA A 614 -28.18 -18.41 -1.52
C ALA A 614 -29.50 -18.14 -0.78
N ASP A 615 -30.20 -17.05 -1.12
CA ASP A 615 -31.45 -16.63 -0.49
C ASP A 615 -32.51 -16.26 -1.55
N ALA A 616 -33.79 -16.47 -1.23
CA ALA A 616 -34.92 -16.16 -2.08
C ALA A 616 -35.09 -14.64 -2.21
N ARG A 617 -35.28 -14.13 -3.43
CA ARG A 617 -35.68 -12.74 -3.65
C ARG A 617 -37.21 -12.66 -3.65
N MET A 618 -37.76 -11.73 -2.87
CA MET A 618 -39.20 -11.57 -2.73
C MET A 618 -39.78 -10.59 -3.77
N GLU A 619 -40.92 -10.96 -4.36
CA GLU A 619 -41.78 -10.07 -5.15
C GLU A 619 -43.17 -9.99 -4.50
N PHE A 620 -43.74 -8.80 -4.45
CA PHE A 620 -45.03 -8.52 -3.82
C PHE A 620 -45.96 -7.84 -4.83
N ASP A 621 -47.23 -8.25 -4.89
CA ASP A 621 -48.29 -7.44 -5.52
C ASP A 621 -49.18 -6.85 -4.44
N VAL A 622 -49.14 -5.54 -4.30
CA VAL A 622 -49.93 -4.79 -3.30
C VAL A 622 -51.14 -4.09 -3.92
N GLY A 623 -51.34 -4.22 -5.23
CA GLY A 623 -52.44 -3.60 -5.98
C GLY A 623 -53.84 -3.96 -5.46
N PRO A 624 -54.14 -5.24 -5.16
CA PRO A 624 -55.43 -5.66 -4.61
C PRO A 624 -55.79 -5.08 -3.22
N GLY A 625 -54.85 -4.37 -2.57
CA GLY A 625 -55.03 -3.75 -1.26
C GLY A 625 -55.70 -2.38 -1.27
N ILE A 626 -55.85 -1.73 -2.42
CA ILE A 626 -56.28 -0.33 -2.51
C ILE A 626 -57.81 -0.25 -2.63
N ARG A 627 -58.46 0.32 -1.61
CA ARG A 627 -59.90 0.24 -1.34
C ARG A 627 -60.62 1.58 -1.50
N SER A 628 -59.90 2.70 -1.61
CA SER A 628 -60.49 4.05 -1.69
C SER A 628 -59.71 5.05 -2.55
N GLU A 629 -60.38 6.13 -2.94
CA GLU A 629 -59.73 7.26 -3.65
C GLU A 629 -58.65 7.93 -2.79
N ALA A 630 -58.80 7.92 -1.45
CA ALA A 630 -57.80 8.47 -0.53
C ALA A 630 -56.51 7.65 -0.57
N GLU A 631 -56.60 6.33 -0.45
CA GLU A 631 -55.44 5.42 -0.52
C GLU A 631 -54.74 5.47 -1.89
N LEU A 632 -55.50 5.66 -2.97
CA LEU A 632 -54.93 5.85 -4.30
C LEU A 632 -54.13 7.16 -4.41
N ARG A 633 -54.61 8.26 -3.81
CA ARG A 633 -53.86 9.52 -3.74
C ARG A 633 -52.59 9.36 -2.92
N ASP A 634 -52.65 8.63 -1.82
CA ASP A 634 -51.48 8.35 -0.96
C ASP A 634 -50.44 7.50 -1.71
N LEU A 635 -50.87 6.48 -2.47
CA LEU A 635 -49.97 5.70 -3.33
C LEU A 635 -49.31 6.54 -4.42
N ILE A 636 -50.07 7.38 -5.14
CA ILE A 636 -49.52 8.25 -6.19
C ILE A 636 -48.50 9.23 -5.59
N ALA A 637 -48.80 9.80 -4.42
CA ALA A 637 -47.88 10.69 -3.72
C ALA A 637 -46.61 9.95 -3.28
N PHE A 638 -46.77 8.74 -2.72
CA PHE A 638 -45.66 7.90 -2.27
C PHE A 638 -44.76 7.44 -3.42
N PHE A 639 -45.34 7.03 -4.54
CA PHE A 639 -44.64 6.65 -5.78
C PHE A 639 -43.82 7.81 -6.36
N ARG A 640 -44.42 9.01 -6.43
CA ARG A 640 -43.74 10.21 -6.92
C ARG A 640 -42.58 10.63 -6.03
N ALA A 641 -42.74 10.55 -4.72
CA ALA A 641 -41.69 10.89 -3.77
C ALA A 641 -40.50 9.90 -3.82
N ARG A 642 -40.75 8.64 -4.23
CA ARG A 642 -39.74 7.59 -4.49
C ARG A 642 -39.16 7.60 -5.90
N ARG A 643 -39.70 8.42 -6.81
CA ARG A 643 -39.27 8.52 -8.21
C ARG A 643 -39.33 7.17 -8.94
N GLY A 644 -40.40 6.41 -8.75
CA GLY A 644 -40.56 5.10 -9.39
C GLY A 644 -39.68 4.04 -8.72
N ALA A 645 -38.89 3.31 -9.51
CA ALA A 645 -38.00 2.25 -9.03
C ALA A 645 -36.70 2.78 -8.39
N ALA A 646 -36.44 4.10 -8.47
CA ALA A 646 -35.16 4.69 -8.08
C ALA A 646 -34.88 4.72 -6.57
N LYS A 647 -35.90 4.61 -5.70
CA LYS A 647 -35.71 4.60 -4.25
C LYS A 647 -36.41 3.44 -3.57
N ALA A 648 -35.67 2.74 -2.72
CA ALA A 648 -36.19 1.68 -1.86
C ALA A 648 -36.83 2.25 -0.58
N PHE A 649 -37.67 1.45 0.08
CA PHE A 649 -38.40 1.81 1.30
C PHE A 649 -38.77 0.56 2.10
N ARG A 650 -39.25 0.74 3.34
CA ARG A 650 -39.65 -0.37 4.21
C ARG A 650 -41.02 -0.91 3.82
N PHE A 651 -41.13 -2.23 3.77
CA PHE A 651 -42.40 -2.93 3.59
C PHE A 651 -42.53 -4.05 4.61
N ARG A 652 -43.58 -4.00 5.42
CA ARG A 652 -43.89 -5.09 6.35
C ARG A 652 -44.58 -6.22 5.59
N ASP A 653 -43.88 -7.33 5.43
CA ASP A 653 -44.46 -8.53 4.83
C ASP A 653 -45.55 -9.09 5.77
N PRO A 654 -46.82 -9.16 5.33
CA PRO A 654 -47.91 -9.63 6.18
C PRO A 654 -47.80 -11.12 6.53
N TYR A 655 -47.00 -11.87 5.77
CA TYR A 655 -46.79 -13.30 5.98
C TYR A 655 -45.45 -13.61 6.64
N ASP A 656 -44.50 -12.67 6.70
CA ASP A 656 -43.15 -12.94 7.19
C ASP A 656 -42.43 -11.68 7.74
N HIS A 657 -42.76 -11.28 8.97
CA HIS A 657 -42.19 -10.07 9.59
C HIS A 657 -41.71 -10.28 11.04
N SER A 658 -41.59 -11.52 11.50
CA SER A 658 -41.17 -11.84 12.86
C SER A 658 -40.05 -12.88 12.90
N SER A 659 -39.10 -12.74 13.83
CA SER A 659 -38.12 -13.76 14.19
C SER A 659 -38.77 -15.05 14.68
N ARG A 660 -39.98 -14.97 15.25
CA ARG A 660 -40.71 -16.14 15.74
C ARG A 660 -41.66 -16.67 14.68
N GLU A 661 -41.36 -17.89 14.24
CA GLU A 661 -42.08 -18.55 13.14
C GLU A 661 -42.12 -17.62 11.91
N MET A 662 -43.29 -17.10 11.56
CA MET A 662 -43.47 -16.18 10.43
C MET A 662 -44.05 -14.83 10.88
N VAL A 663 -45.03 -14.87 11.80
CA VAL A 663 -45.79 -13.69 12.28
C VAL A 663 -46.02 -13.73 13.80
N GLY A 664 -45.27 -14.56 14.54
CA GLY A 664 -45.45 -14.74 15.97
C GLY A 664 -44.89 -13.57 16.80
N GLU A 665 -45.27 -13.47 18.07
CA GLU A 665 -44.70 -12.47 18.99
C GLU A 665 -43.25 -12.84 19.38
N PRO A 666 -42.26 -11.96 19.16
CA PRO A 666 -40.85 -12.27 19.39
C PRO A 666 -40.51 -12.65 20.84
N THR A 667 -39.55 -13.56 20.99
CA THR A 667 -38.92 -13.90 22.27
C THR A 667 -37.40 -13.79 22.19
N PRO A 668 -36.67 -13.58 23.30
CA PRO A 668 -35.23 -13.35 23.26
C PRO A 668 -34.40 -14.51 22.67
N VAL A 669 -35.01 -15.69 22.53
CA VAL A 669 -34.34 -16.94 22.12
C VAL A 669 -34.81 -17.45 20.75
N ASP A 670 -35.44 -16.60 19.94
CA ASP A 670 -36.03 -17.02 18.66
C ASP A 670 -34.98 -17.44 17.62
N GLN A 671 -33.94 -16.62 17.42
CA GLN A 671 -32.93 -16.82 16.39
C GLN A 671 -31.54 -16.86 17.01
N PHE A 672 -30.77 -17.89 16.72
CA PHE A 672 -29.37 -18.01 17.13
C PHE A 672 -28.49 -17.18 16.20
N LEU A 673 -27.67 -16.29 16.77
CA LEU A 673 -26.80 -15.37 16.03
C LEU A 673 -25.34 -15.83 15.99
N GLY A 674 -24.89 -16.56 17.02
CA GLY A 674 -23.52 -17.06 17.11
C GLY A 674 -23.11 -17.46 18.53
N THR A 675 -21.86 -17.89 18.66
CA THR A 675 -21.23 -18.24 19.94
C THR A 675 -20.19 -17.18 20.29
N GLY A 676 -20.14 -16.75 21.55
CA GLY A 676 -19.08 -15.88 22.06
C GLY A 676 -17.72 -16.57 22.09
N ASP A 677 -16.67 -15.82 21.74
CA ASP A 677 -15.27 -16.26 21.72
C ASP A 677 -14.35 -15.34 22.53
N GLY A 678 -14.95 -14.49 23.37
CA GLY A 678 -14.22 -13.54 24.22
C GLY A 678 -13.54 -12.39 23.47
N GLN A 679 -13.72 -12.29 22.14
CA GLN A 679 -13.09 -11.25 21.31
C GLN A 679 -14.10 -10.51 20.41
N ARG A 680 -15.03 -11.23 19.79
CA ARG A 680 -16.01 -10.70 18.85
C ARG A 680 -17.13 -9.95 19.58
N THR A 681 -17.42 -8.73 19.15
CA THR A 681 -18.49 -7.88 19.73
C THR A 681 -19.72 -7.72 18.85
N ASP A 682 -19.63 -8.06 17.55
CA ASP A 682 -20.65 -7.75 16.54
C ASP A 682 -21.33 -9.01 15.97
N PHE A 683 -22.66 -9.09 16.09
CA PHE A 683 -23.47 -10.23 15.66
C PHE A 683 -24.64 -9.78 14.79
N PRO A 684 -24.71 -10.19 13.50
CA PRO A 684 -25.77 -9.76 12.61
C PRO A 684 -27.09 -10.45 12.95
N LEU A 685 -28.21 -9.73 12.86
CA LEU A 685 -29.54 -10.32 12.96
C LEU A 685 -29.81 -11.20 11.75
N VAL A 686 -30.17 -12.46 12.02
CA VAL A 686 -30.50 -13.46 11.02
C VAL A 686 -31.85 -14.09 11.30
N LYS A 687 -32.55 -14.49 10.24
CA LYS A 687 -33.70 -15.38 10.30
C LYS A 687 -33.40 -16.67 9.57
N SER A 688 -33.58 -17.80 10.23
CA SER A 688 -33.36 -19.13 9.67
C SER A 688 -34.67 -19.79 9.22
N TYR A 689 -34.69 -20.34 8.01
CA TYR A 689 -35.80 -21.11 7.43
C TYR A 689 -35.37 -22.57 7.23
N GLY A 690 -36.16 -23.51 7.74
CA GLY A 690 -35.83 -24.94 7.73
C GLY A 690 -35.38 -25.46 9.09
N ASP A 691 -35.02 -26.73 9.16
CA ASP A 691 -34.57 -27.36 10.40
C ASP A 691 -33.14 -26.89 10.73
N PRO A 692 -32.90 -26.30 11.92
CA PRO A 692 -31.56 -25.89 12.36
C PRO A 692 -30.52 -27.02 12.35
N ALA A 693 -30.97 -28.28 12.43
CA ALA A 693 -30.09 -29.46 12.40
C ALA A 693 -29.66 -29.89 10.97
N THR A 694 -30.25 -29.31 9.92
CA THR A 694 -30.00 -29.71 8.52
C THR A 694 -29.73 -28.50 7.63
N GLU A 695 -28.70 -27.72 7.95
CA GLU A 695 -28.25 -26.52 7.20
C GLU A 695 -29.43 -25.60 6.78
N PRO A 696 -29.99 -24.82 7.72
CA PRO A 696 -31.13 -23.96 7.42
C PRO A 696 -30.73 -22.86 6.43
N GLN A 697 -31.69 -22.44 5.61
CA GLN A 697 -31.51 -21.26 4.76
C GLN A 697 -31.56 -20.02 5.65
N GLN A 698 -30.49 -19.23 5.65
CA GLN A 698 -30.38 -18.04 6.50
C GLN A 698 -30.59 -16.77 5.68
N ARG A 699 -31.39 -15.86 6.23
CA ARG A 699 -31.65 -14.52 5.71
C ARG A 699 -31.09 -13.49 6.67
N LEU A 700 -30.28 -12.57 6.16
CA LEU A 700 -29.84 -11.39 6.90
C LEU A 700 -30.99 -10.39 7.04
N ILE A 701 -31.12 -9.79 8.21
CA ILE A 701 -32.21 -8.88 8.54
C ILE A 701 -31.65 -7.47 8.75
N THR A 702 -31.78 -6.62 7.72
CA THR A 702 -31.17 -5.29 7.69
C THR A 702 -32.07 -4.18 8.23
N ARG A 703 -33.38 -4.43 8.33
CA ARG A 703 -34.41 -3.47 8.77
C ARG A 703 -35.24 -4.01 9.94
N PRO A 704 -34.61 -4.32 11.10
CA PRO A 704 -35.36 -4.70 12.29
C PRO A 704 -36.17 -3.52 12.83
N ASP A 705 -37.26 -3.83 13.54
CA ASP A 705 -37.99 -2.87 14.35
C ASP A 705 -37.30 -2.74 15.72
N PRO A 706 -36.63 -1.61 16.02
CA PRO A 706 -35.79 -1.49 17.22
C PRO A 706 -36.58 -1.68 18.51
N ASP A 707 -37.86 -1.28 18.54
CA ASP A 707 -38.71 -1.35 19.73
C ASP A 707 -39.12 -2.80 20.07
N SER A 708 -38.93 -3.73 19.14
CA SER A 708 -39.25 -5.15 19.32
C SER A 708 -38.05 -6.02 19.70
N LEU A 709 -36.83 -5.48 19.57
CA LEU A 709 -35.59 -6.23 19.65
C LEU A 709 -35.29 -6.66 21.09
N GLN A 710 -35.11 -7.96 21.28
CA GLN A 710 -34.76 -8.60 22.54
C GLN A 710 -33.55 -9.50 22.32
N VAL A 711 -32.43 -9.23 22.97
CA VAL A 711 -31.18 -10.01 22.84
C VAL A 711 -30.94 -10.81 24.11
N ALA A 712 -30.56 -12.08 23.96
CA ALA A 712 -30.19 -12.96 25.06
C ALA A 712 -28.81 -13.58 24.89
N VAL A 713 -28.09 -13.70 26.01
CA VAL A 713 -26.85 -14.46 26.16
C VAL A 713 -27.13 -15.63 27.10
N ASP A 714 -26.86 -16.86 26.67
CA ASP A 714 -27.21 -18.10 27.38
C ASP A 714 -28.69 -18.18 27.79
N GLY A 715 -29.57 -17.63 26.94
CA GLY A 715 -31.01 -17.58 27.17
C GLY A 715 -31.48 -16.54 28.19
N GLN A 716 -30.59 -15.70 28.72
CA GLN A 716 -30.95 -14.58 29.61
C GLN A 716 -30.95 -13.26 28.83
N LEU A 717 -32.02 -12.48 28.98
CA LEU A 717 -32.13 -11.16 28.37
C LEU A 717 -31.04 -10.22 28.89
N VAL A 718 -30.35 -9.52 27.98
CA VAL A 718 -29.27 -8.56 28.28
C VAL A 718 -29.57 -7.19 27.66
N GLY A 719 -28.99 -6.13 28.23
CA GLY A 719 -29.18 -4.74 27.78
C GLY A 719 -27.89 -3.99 27.42
N ASP A 720 -26.72 -4.58 27.62
CA ASP A 720 -25.41 -3.95 27.39
C ASP A 720 -24.97 -4.13 25.92
N TRP A 721 -25.85 -3.71 25.01
CA TRP A 721 -25.65 -3.76 23.57
C TRP A 721 -26.35 -2.58 22.89
N SER A 722 -25.94 -2.29 21.66
CA SER A 722 -26.56 -1.30 20.79
C SER A 722 -26.89 -1.91 19.43
N LEU A 723 -27.93 -1.38 18.78
CA LEU A 723 -28.28 -1.74 17.40
C LEU A 723 -27.49 -0.86 16.43
N GLY A 724 -26.51 -1.45 15.77
CA GLY A 724 -25.75 -0.84 14.70
C GLY A 724 -26.49 -0.84 13.35
N PRO A 725 -25.87 -0.26 12.30
CA PRO A 725 -26.41 -0.25 10.94
C PRO A 725 -26.72 -1.67 10.43
N ALA A 726 -27.69 -1.76 9.52
CA ALA A 726 -28.07 -3.01 8.84
C ALA A 726 -28.36 -4.21 9.76
N GLY A 727 -28.89 -3.95 10.97
CA GLY A 727 -29.28 -5.00 11.89
C GLY A 727 -28.12 -5.68 12.62
N MET A 728 -27.02 -4.96 12.88
CA MET A 728 -25.92 -5.48 13.68
C MET A 728 -26.18 -5.29 15.18
N VAL A 729 -26.08 -6.34 15.99
CA VAL A 729 -26.07 -6.21 17.46
C VAL A 729 -24.63 -6.09 17.93
N SER A 730 -24.28 -4.97 18.54
CA SER A 730 -22.93 -4.65 19.02
C SER A 730 -22.89 -4.59 20.54
N PHE A 731 -22.11 -5.47 21.16
CA PHE A 731 -21.92 -5.50 22.62
C PHE A 731 -20.84 -4.52 23.08
N ASP A 732 -21.03 -3.89 24.23
CA ASP A 732 -20.04 -2.99 24.84
C ASP A 732 -18.76 -3.72 25.31
N SER A 733 -18.86 -5.04 25.51
CA SER A 733 -17.74 -5.94 25.85
C SER A 733 -18.02 -7.30 25.22
N PRO A 734 -16.97 -8.03 24.76
CA PRO A 734 -17.17 -9.28 24.05
C PRO A 734 -17.92 -10.30 24.91
N PRO A 735 -18.94 -10.99 24.38
CA PRO A 735 -19.62 -12.05 25.09
C PRO A 735 -18.63 -13.16 25.52
N PRO A 736 -18.83 -13.78 26.71
CA PRO A 736 -17.93 -14.82 27.20
C PRO A 736 -17.76 -16.00 26.25
N ASP A 737 -16.61 -16.67 26.33
CA ASP A 737 -16.34 -17.91 25.61
C ASP A 737 -17.48 -18.92 25.79
N ASP A 738 -17.85 -19.57 24.70
CA ASP A 738 -18.90 -20.60 24.61
C ASP A 738 -20.33 -20.12 24.95
N SER A 739 -20.56 -18.82 25.13
CA SER A 739 -21.90 -18.28 25.39
C SER A 739 -22.76 -18.24 24.13
N ALA A 740 -24.01 -18.70 24.22
CA ALA A 740 -24.94 -18.72 23.09
C ALA A 740 -25.66 -17.38 22.95
N ILE A 741 -25.54 -16.75 21.78
CA ILE A 741 -26.14 -15.44 21.50
C ILE A 741 -27.37 -15.63 20.63
N SER A 742 -28.49 -15.06 21.07
CA SER A 742 -29.77 -15.15 20.38
C SER A 742 -30.55 -13.85 20.43
N ALA A 743 -31.47 -13.65 19.49
CA ALA A 743 -32.35 -12.50 19.48
C ALA A 743 -33.76 -12.82 18.96
N GLY A 744 -34.74 -12.05 19.44
CA GLY A 744 -36.07 -11.93 18.85
C GLY A 744 -36.37 -10.50 18.43
N PHE A 745 -37.02 -10.33 17.28
CA PHE A 745 -37.31 -9.05 16.65
C PHE A 745 -38.41 -9.16 15.60
N LEU A 746 -39.11 -8.06 15.34
CA LEU A 746 -39.89 -7.84 14.13
C LEU A 746 -39.01 -7.17 13.07
N PHE A 747 -39.34 -7.30 11.78
CA PHE A 747 -38.55 -6.71 10.70
C PHE A 747 -39.38 -6.29 9.47
N ASP A 748 -38.85 -5.34 8.72
CA ASP A 748 -39.33 -4.94 7.40
C ASP A 748 -38.46 -5.53 6.30
N VAL A 749 -39.05 -5.71 5.12
CA VAL A 749 -38.34 -6.05 3.89
C VAL A 749 -38.02 -4.75 3.14
N PRO A 750 -36.74 -4.49 2.78
CA PRO A 750 -36.40 -3.38 1.90
C PRO A 750 -36.88 -3.69 0.48
N VAL A 751 -37.81 -2.89 -0.03
CA VAL A 751 -38.39 -3.08 -1.37
C VAL A 751 -38.35 -1.79 -2.17
N ARG A 752 -38.42 -1.90 -3.49
CA ARG A 752 -38.70 -0.77 -4.41
C ARG A 752 -39.87 -1.11 -5.32
N PHE A 753 -40.44 -0.10 -5.98
CA PHE A 753 -41.37 -0.36 -7.07
C PHE A 753 -40.66 -1.14 -8.21
N ALA A 754 -41.37 -2.09 -8.83
CA ALA A 754 -40.83 -2.88 -9.93
C ALA A 754 -40.63 -2.05 -11.21
N SER A 755 -41.38 -0.96 -11.37
CA SER A 755 -41.47 -0.15 -12.59
C SER A 755 -41.41 1.34 -12.28
N ASP A 756 -40.88 2.13 -13.23
CA ASP A 756 -40.89 3.59 -13.21
C ASP A 756 -42.23 4.20 -13.64
N GLN A 757 -43.21 3.36 -13.98
CA GLN A 757 -44.55 3.77 -14.37
C GLN A 757 -45.62 3.13 -13.49
N LEU A 758 -46.44 3.97 -12.84
CA LEU A 758 -47.67 3.57 -12.16
C LEU A 758 -48.87 3.91 -13.03
N THR A 759 -49.61 2.88 -13.48
CA THR A 759 -50.82 3.06 -14.30
C THR A 759 -52.06 2.97 -13.41
N VAL A 760 -52.91 4.00 -13.45
CA VAL A 760 -54.12 4.08 -12.65
C VAL A 760 -55.32 4.29 -13.57
N SER A 761 -56.28 3.37 -13.56
CA SER A 761 -57.50 3.41 -14.36
C SER A 761 -58.76 3.56 -13.51
N HIS A 762 -59.63 4.50 -13.86
CA HIS A 762 -60.96 4.63 -13.25
C HIS A 762 -61.97 3.77 -14.02
N ALA A 763 -62.42 2.66 -13.42
CA ALA A 763 -63.52 1.85 -13.95
C ALA A 763 -64.82 2.08 -13.14
N THR A 764 -65.47 3.23 -13.37
CA THR A 764 -66.82 3.62 -12.84
C THR A 764 -66.98 3.94 -11.34
N PHE A 765 -68.06 4.67 -11.03
CA PHE A 765 -68.25 5.61 -9.91
C PHE A 765 -68.19 5.05 -8.47
N LEU A 766 -67.95 3.75 -8.24
CA LEU A 766 -67.86 3.19 -6.87
C LEU A 766 -66.88 2.00 -6.70
N ALA A 767 -66.07 1.64 -7.70
CA ALA A 767 -64.99 0.66 -7.53
C ALA A 767 -63.88 0.90 -8.57
N GLY A 768 -62.69 1.32 -8.14
CA GLY A 768 -61.54 1.41 -9.01
C GLY A 768 -60.92 0.02 -9.21
N ASP A 769 -60.72 -0.38 -10.45
CA ASP A 769 -59.89 -1.54 -10.79
C ASP A 769 -58.45 -1.01 -10.92
N ILE A 770 -57.62 -1.28 -9.92
CA ILE A 770 -56.21 -0.88 -9.93
C ILE A 770 -55.42 -2.09 -10.42
N PRO A 771 -54.77 -2.02 -11.60
CA PRO A 771 -53.89 -3.07 -12.05
C PRO A 771 -52.65 -3.13 -11.14
N GLU A 772 -52.09 -4.34 -11.05
CA GLU A 772 -50.91 -4.78 -10.27
C GLU A 772 -49.96 -3.65 -9.82
N VAL A 773 -49.68 -3.61 -8.52
CA VAL A 773 -48.65 -2.73 -7.94
C VAL A 773 -47.53 -3.63 -7.43
N LEU A 774 -46.56 -3.87 -8.30
CA LEU A 774 -45.47 -4.80 -8.02
C LEU A 774 -44.34 -4.10 -7.25
N LEU A 775 -43.93 -4.71 -6.14
CA LEU A 775 -42.75 -4.36 -5.36
C LEU A 775 -41.75 -5.50 -5.46
N VAL A 776 -40.46 -5.16 -5.55
CA VAL A 776 -39.38 -6.13 -5.62
C VAL A 776 -38.41 -5.85 -4.50
N GLU A 777 -38.03 -6.89 -3.76
CA GLU A 777 -36.99 -6.81 -2.74
C GLU A 777 -35.65 -6.36 -3.35
N VAL A 778 -34.97 -5.51 -2.59
CA VAL A 778 -33.63 -5.01 -2.88
C VAL A 778 -32.66 -5.64 -1.90
N ARG A 779 -31.55 -6.17 -2.41
CA ARG A 779 -30.49 -6.71 -1.55
C ARG A 779 -29.61 -5.56 -1.10
N GLU A 780 -29.64 -5.24 0.18
CA GLU A 780 -28.73 -4.27 0.77
C GLU A 780 -27.37 -4.94 1.01
N PRO A 781 -26.24 -4.28 0.67
CA PRO A 781 -24.92 -4.84 0.93
C PRO A 781 -24.74 -5.03 2.44
N SER A 782 -24.33 -6.23 2.84
CA SER A 782 -23.97 -6.60 4.21
C SER A 782 -22.51 -6.32 4.52
#